data_AF-A0A7N1A4F1-F1
#
_entry.id   AF-A0A7N1A4F1-F1
#
_cell.length_a   1.000
_cell.length_b   1.000
_cell.length_c   1.000
_cell.angle_alpha   90.00
_cell.angle_beta   90.00
_cell.angle_gamma   90.00
#
_symmetry.space_group_name_H-M   'P 1'
#
loop_
_entity.id
_entity.type
_entity.pdbx_description
1 polymer ?
#
loop_
_entity_poly.entity_id
_entity_poly.type
_entity_poly.pdbx_seq_one_letter_code
_entity_poly.pdbx_strand_id
1 'polypeptide(L)'
;MLSLQSDPRQYQLQPVPQQHAVSHMPRVSFAGEDAFAYRMAAPADSVPSSNPNLQIAHLVDQQHHYHHTHEVEEDMLLGLAYQKYKAGNYKQALENSIGVYERNPRRTDNLQLLGAIYYQLRDFDACIAKNEEALRVNRHLADSYGNIANAWREKGNLENAIRYYSIAIELRPNFADAWSNLAGAYMRSGMLTEAAQCCRRALAINPRLVDAHSNLGHLMKAQGMIPDAYHCYVEALRVQPTSALAWSNIARLLMEAGDLNGALQYYKEAVRYKPNFSDAYLNLGNVYKALGMRQDAIICYQHAIQSSPEFAMAYGNLGSIYYEQGQLDLSIFHYRQALIHDPGFLEAYNNLGNALKDAGKVDEAVQCFHKCLSLNPNHPQALTNLGNIYMECNVMDKAASYYMSTLAVTIGLSAPFNNLALIYKQQGNYSEAISCYSEVLRIDPLAADGLVNRGNTFKEIGRVNDAIQDYIRAINIRPTMAEAHANLASAYKDSGHVEAAIKSYKQALELRPDFPEATCNLLHTLQCVCDWEDRESRFNEVEGILRKQIKMSVIPSVQPFHAIAYPLDPQLALDISRKYAAHCSIVASRFSLPPFNYPTPLPIKSAGVNVRLRVGYVSSDFGNHPLSHLMGSVFGMHNRDTVEVFCYALSSNDGTEWRLRTQSEAEHFVDVSSMTSDMIARMINEDRIHILVNLNGYTKGARNEIFAMQPAPIQISYMGFPGTTGAKYIDYLVSDEFVSPLKFASIYSEKLVHLPHCYFVNDYKQKNREVLDPNSHPKRSDYGLPEDKFLFACFNQLYKMDPEIFNTWCNILKRVPNSALWLLRFPAAGEMRLRAYAASQGVGPDQIIFTDVAVKSEHIKRSSLADLCLDTPLCNAHTTGTDVLWAGLPMITLPLEKMATRVAGSLCLATGIGEEMIVNSMKEYEERAVFLATNPHKLQRLTEKLKAVRMSCPLFDTARWVRNLERAYLKMWDIHCSGQPAQHFKVTENDSEFPHRVA
;
A
#
# COMPACT_ATOMS: atom_id res chain seq x y z
N MET A 1 -26.27 -5.70 7.43
CA MET A 1 -26.46 -7.15 7.58
C MET A 1 -27.61 -7.63 6.69
N LEU A 2 -27.47 -7.39 5.38
CA LEU A 2 -28.38 -7.91 4.36
C LEU A 2 -27.46 -8.53 3.30
N SER A 3 -27.43 -9.86 3.27
CA SER A 3 -26.78 -10.66 2.24
C SER A 3 -27.81 -11.66 1.76
N LEU A 4 -28.23 -11.49 0.51
CA LEU A 4 -29.04 -12.48 -0.19
C LEU A 4 -28.20 -13.75 -0.35
N GLN A 5 -28.73 -14.90 0.07
CA GLN A 5 -28.19 -16.19 -0.35
C GLN A 5 -28.66 -16.48 -1.77
N SER A 6 -27.73 -16.70 -2.69
CA SER A 6 -28.00 -17.24 -4.04
C SER A 6 -27.61 -18.72 -4.08
N ASP A 7 -28.47 -19.56 -4.69
CA ASP A 7 -28.33 -21.03 -4.73
C ASP A 7 -27.10 -21.45 -5.58
N PRO A 8 -26.12 -22.18 -5.01
CA PRO A 8 -24.88 -22.54 -5.71
C PRO A 8 -25.04 -23.82 -6.54
N ARG A 9 -25.86 -23.79 -7.61
CA ARG A 9 -26.01 -24.90 -8.56
C ARG A 9 -26.05 -24.47 -10.02
N GLN A 10 -24.90 -24.13 -10.59
CA GLN A 10 -24.51 -24.44 -11.99
C GLN A 10 -23.06 -24.00 -12.30
N TYR A 11 -22.55 -24.40 -13.47
CA TYR A 11 -21.20 -24.17 -14.03
C TYR A 11 -20.07 -25.07 -13.50
N GLN A 12 -20.08 -26.33 -13.94
CA GLN A 12 -18.85 -27.06 -14.27
C GLN A 12 -18.44 -26.74 -15.71
N LEU A 13 -17.20 -26.34 -15.95
CA LEU A 13 -16.55 -26.40 -17.26
C LEU A 13 -15.10 -26.89 -17.11
N GLN A 14 -14.70 -27.79 -18.00
CA GLN A 14 -13.39 -28.47 -18.00
C GLN A 14 -12.32 -27.67 -18.77
N PRO A 15 -11.02 -27.90 -18.50
CA PRO A 15 -9.92 -27.16 -19.13
C PRO A 15 -9.49 -27.74 -20.49
N VAL A 16 -8.89 -26.89 -21.33
CA VAL A 16 -8.22 -27.27 -22.59
C VAL A 16 -6.74 -26.86 -22.54
N PRO A 17 -5.78 -27.63 -23.09
CA PRO A 17 -4.37 -27.55 -22.67
C PRO A 17 -3.48 -26.60 -23.49
N GLN A 18 -2.33 -26.26 -22.89
CA GLN A 18 -1.22 -25.54 -23.51
C GLN A 18 -0.52 -26.36 -24.61
N GLN A 19 0.12 -25.68 -25.56
CA GLN A 19 1.18 -26.26 -26.41
C GLN A 19 2.46 -25.42 -26.35
N HIS A 20 3.60 -26.10 -26.21
CA HIS A 20 4.93 -25.53 -26.30
C HIS A 20 5.40 -25.40 -27.75
N ALA A 21 6.27 -24.41 -28.02
CA ALA A 21 7.20 -24.45 -29.15
C ALA A 21 8.57 -23.92 -28.70
N VAL A 22 9.64 -24.58 -29.13
CA VAL A 22 11.03 -24.36 -28.68
C VAL A 22 11.94 -24.34 -29.90
N SER A 23 12.94 -23.44 -29.93
CA SER A 23 14.09 -23.40 -30.86
C SER A 23 13.75 -23.12 -32.35
N HIS A 24 14.66 -22.73 -33.24
CA HIS A 24 16.13 -22.68 -33.22
C HIS A 24 16.67 -21.45 -33.99
N MET A 25 17.86 -20.93 -33.62
CA MET A 25 18.69 -20.13 -34.53
C MET A 25 19.44 -21.03 -35.54
N PRO A 26 19.89 -20.47 -36.68
CA PRO A 26 21.17 -20.82 -37.27
C PRO A 26 22.15 -19.63 -37.38
N ARG A 27 23.44 -19.96 -37.53
CA ARG A 27 24.61 -19.08 -37.53
C ARG A 27 25.11 -18.76 -38.96
N VAL A 28 25.68 -17.55 -39.11
CA VAL A 28 26.94 -17.22 -39.82
C VAL A 28 27.11 -17.58 -41.31
N SER A 29 27.43 -16.56 -42.11
CA SER A 29 28.61 -16.60 -43.01
C SER A 29 29.18 -15.19 -43.29
N PHE A 30 30.50 -15.11 -43.48
CA PHE A 30 31.28 -13.94 -43.86
C PHE A 30 31.62 -14.00 -45.36
N ALA A 31 31.79 -12.84 -46.02
CA ALA A 31 32.87 -12.54 -46.99
C ALA A 31 32.64 -11.18 -47.67
N GLY A 32 33.71 -10.49 -48.10
CA GLY A 32 33.64 -9.34 -49.01
C GLY A 32 34.59 -8.19 -48.65
N GLU A 33 35.78 -8.21 -49.24
CA GLU A 33 36.74 -7.09 -49.23
C GLU A 33 36.30 -5.99 -50.21
N ASP A 34 36.66 -4.72 -49.96
CA ASP A 34 37.59 -4.00 -50.87
C ASP A 34 38.04 -2.63 -50.34
N ALA A 35 39.16 -2.13 -50.87
CA ALA A 35 39.86 -0.93 -50.37
C ALA A 35 39.63 0.34 -51.21
N PHE A 36 39.79 1.52 -50.59
CA PHE A 36 40.10 2.77 -51.29
C PHE A 36 40.99 3.70 -50.45
N ALA A 37 41.91 4.41 -51.11
CA ALA A 37 42.88 5.33 -50.52
C ALA A 37 42.83 6.72 -51.20
N TYR A 38 43.21 7.81 -50.50
CA TYR A 38 44.31 8.74 -50.89
C TYR A 38 44.36 10.11 -50.16
N ARG A 39 45.60 10.66 -50.03
CA ARG A 39 46.02 12.10 -50.00
C ARG A 39 45.64 12.95 -48.75
N MET A 40 46.34 14.02 -48.32
CA MET A 40 47.60 14.75 -48.70
C MET A 40 48.00 15.71 -47.53
N ALA A 41 49.13 16.46 -47.49
CA ALA A 41 50.57 16.15 -47.62
C ALA A 41 51.45 17.42 -47.34
N ALA A 42 52.64 17.27 -46.71
CA ALA A 42 53.73 18.28 -46.57
C ALA A 42 53.41 19.57 -45.78
N PRO A 43 54.37 20.51 -45.50
CA PRO A 43 55.84 20.59 -45.72
C PRO A 43 56.63 20.87 -44.40
N ALA A 44 57.85 21.42 -44.33
CA ALA A 44 59.17 21.06 -44.89
C ALA A 44 60.28 21.88 -44.15
N ASP A 45 61.56 21.66 -44.52
CA ASP A 45 62.75 22.55 -44.32
C ASP A 45 63.35 22.77 -42.90
N SER A 46 64.66 23.07 -42.73
CA SER A 46 65.89 22.67 -43.48
C SER A 46 67.19 23.02 -42.69
N VAL A 47 68.24 22.20 -42.90
CA VAL A 47 69.66 22.25 -42.44
C VAL A 47 70.38 23.62 -42.65
N PRO A 48 71.51 23.93 -41.93
CA PRO A 48 72.90 23.54 -42.31
C PRO A 48 73.78 23.11 -41.10
N SER A 49 74.77 22.21 -41.11
CA SER A 49 75.85 21.77 -42.02
C SER A 49 77.16 22.60 -42.00
N SER A 50 78.21 22.10 -41.33
CA SER A 50 79.64 22.40 -41.64
C SER A 50 80.64 21.45 -40.94
N ASN A 51 81.71 21.06 -41.64
CA ASN A 51 82.81 20.15 -41.26
C ASN A 51 83.99 20.45 -42.24
N PRO A 52 85.27 20.03 -42.08
CA PRO A 52 86.18 19.92 -40.91
C PRO A 52 87.59 20.56 -41.16
N ASN A 53 88.56 20.27 -40.25
CA ASN A 53 90.03 20.09 -40.45
C ASN A 53 91.07 21.21 -40.17
N LEU A 54 92.29 20.71 -39.85
CA LEU A 54 93.60 21.35 -39.53
C LEU A 54 93.74 21.81 -38.05
N GLN A 55 94.82 21.52 -37.29
CA GLN A 55 96.18 21.02 -37.63
C GLN A 55 96.89 20.36 -36.40
N ILE A 56 97.89 19.50 -36.67
CA ILE A 56 99.15 19.23 -35.89
C ILE A 56 99.01 18.93 -34.37
N ALA A 57 99.28 17.74 -33.81
CA ALA A 57 100.48 16.87 -33.93
C ALA A 57 101.77 17.39 -33.24
N HIS A 58 101.74 17.66 -31.93
CA HIS A 58 102.88 17.43 -31.01
C HIS A 58 102.42 17.58 -29.54
N LEU A 59 102.31 16.46 -28.80
CA LEU A 59 102.44 16.33 -27.32
C LEU A 59 102.10 14.88 -26.85
N VAL A 60 102.54 13.88 -27.62
CA VAL A 60 102.46 12.47 -27.21
C VAL A 60 103.58 12.18 -26.21
N ASP A 61 103.36 12.59 -24.96
CA ASP A 61 103.99 11.98 -23.76
C ASP A 61 103.38 12.43 -22.41
N GLN A 62 102.40 13.35 -22.40
CA GLN A 62 101.68 13.73 -21.17
C GLN A 62 100.28 13.10 -21.02
N GLN A 63 99.74 12.44 -22.06
CA GLN A 63 98.40 11.85 -22.01
C GLN A 63 98.29 10.55 -21.20
N HIS A 64 99.37 9.78 -21.03
CA HIS A 64 99.32 8.52 -20.26
C HIS A 64 99.23 8.69 -18.73
N HIS A 65 99.47 9.89 -18.18
CA HIS A 65 99.16 10.19 -16.77
C HIS A 65 97.83 10.94 -16.58
N TYR A 66 97.32 11.62 -17.62
CA TYR A 66 96.02 12.30 -17.57
C TYR A 66 94.82 11.37 -17.81
N HIS A 67 94.93 10.37 -18.70
CA HIS A 67 93.83 9.40 -18.87
C HIS A 67 93.61 8.53 -17.63
N HIS A 68 94.70 8.10 -16.99
CA HIS A 68 94.64 7.19 -15.84
C HIS A 68 94.06 7.84 -14.57
N THR A 69 94.07 9.17 -14.47
CA THR A 69 93.45 9.92 -13.36
C THR A 69 91.96 10.15 -13.57
N HIS A 70 91.49 10.39 -14.81
CA HIS A 70 90.07 10.54 -15.08
C HIS A 70 89.27 9.24 -14.96
N GLU A 71 89.80 8.09 -15.39
CA GLU A 71 89.11 6.79 -15.22
C GLU A 71 88.89 6.44 -13.74
N VAL A 72 89.88 6.71 -12.88
CA VAL A 72 89.79 6.48 -11.43
C VAL A 72 88.76 7.40 -10.77
N GLU A 73 88.63 8.65 -11.23
CA GLU A 73 87.62 9.59 -10.73
C GLU A 73 86.20 9.24 -11.22
N GLU A 74 86.04 8.79 -12.47
CA GLU A 74 84.77 8.26 -13.00
C GLU A 74 84.27 7.05 -12.21
N ASP A 75 85.14 6.06 -11.95
CA ASP A 75 84.79 4.87 -11.19
C ASP A 75 84.46 5.18 -9.73
N MET A 76 85.14 6.16 -9.12
CA MET A 76 84.79 6.64 -7.78
C MET A 76 83.40 7.29 -7.74
N LEU A 77 83.10 8.18 -8.70
CA LEU A 77 81.79 8.86 -8.77
C LEU A 77 80.65 7.87 -9.08
N LEU A 78 80.87 6.90 -9.96
CA LEU A 78 79.89 5.85 -10.27
C LEU A 78 79.67 4.91 -9.07
N GLY A 79 80.75 4.53 -8.37
CA GLY A 79 80.65 3.77 -7.13
C GLY A 79 79.85 4.51 -6.04
N LEU A 80 80.08 5.82 -5.89
CA LEU A 80 79.32 6.67 -4.97
C LEU A 80 77.84 6.79 -5.39
N ALA A 81 77.57 6.93 -6.69
CA ALA A 81 76.22 6.96 -7.24
C ALA A 81 75.45 5.65 -6.95
N TYR A 82 76.07 4.48 -7.17
CA TYR A 82 75.50 3.18 -6.81
C TYR A 82 75.26 3.04 -5.30
N GLN A 83 76.18 3.53 -4.46
CA GLN A 83 76.01 3.53 -3.00
C GLN A 83 74.82 4.40 -2.57
N LYS A 84 74.69 5.61 -3.14
CA LYS A 84 73.58 6.53 -2.87
C LYS A 84 72.24 5.99 -3.37
N TYR A 85 72.23 5.35 -4.55
CA TYR A 85 71.05 4.66 -5.10
C TYR A 85 70.59 3.51 -4.20
N LYS A 86 71.51 2.63 -3.78
CA LYS A 86 71.21 1.54 -2.81
C LYS A 86 70.75 2.06 -1.45
N ALA A 87 71.20 3.24 -1.04
CA ALA A 87 70.75 3.92 0.18
C ALA A 87 69.43 4.71 0.02
N GLY A 88 68.75 4.63 -1.12
CA GLY A 88 67.49 5.35 -1.39
C GLY A 88 67.64 6.86 -1.60
N ASN A 89 68.86 7.38 -1.64
CA ASN A 89 69.14 8.82 -1.76
C ASN A 89 69.19 9.26 -3.23
N TYR A 90 68.08 9.07 -3.95
CA TYR A 90 68.03 9.17 -5.42
C TYR A 90 68.45 10.54 -5.99
N LYS A 91 68.22 11.65 -5.28
CA LYS A 91 68.70 12.98 -5.70
C LYS A 91 70.23 13.08 -5.67
N GLN A 92 70.87 12.60 -4.61
CA GLN A 92 72.34 12.55 -4.52
C GLN A 92 72.93 11.48 -5.44
N ALA A 93 72.21 10.39 -5.71
CA ALA A 93 72.61 9.43 -6.74
C ALA A 93 72.58 10.07 -8.14
N LEU A 94 71.57 10.90 -8.43
CA LEU A 94 71.44 11.64 -9.68
C LEU A 94 72.61 12.62 -9.88
N GLU A 95 72.91 13.45 -8.88
CA GLU A 95 74.04 14.40 -8.91
C GLU A 95 75.37 13.72 -9.27
N ASN A 96 75.70 12.60 -8.61
CA ASN A 96 76.93 11.86 -8.90
C ASN A 96 76.91 11.17 -10.27
N SER A 97 75.76 10.62 -10.70
CA SER A 97 75.61 9.99 -12.02
C SER A 97 75.66 11.00 -13.18
N ILE A 98 75.17 12.22 -12.96
CA ILE A 98 75.33 13.35 -13.90
C ILE A 98 76.81 13.71 -14.01
N GLY A 99 77.54 13.80 -12.90
CA GLY A 99 78.99 14.05 -12.91
C GLY A 99 79.81 13.01 -13.69
N VAL A 100 79.38 11.74 -13.71
CA VAL A 100 79.96 10.69 -14.58
C VAL A 100 79.51 10.88 -16.05
N TYR A 101 78.25 11.25 -16.28
CA TYR A 101 77.70 11.42 -17.63
C TYR A 101 78.28 12.64 -18.37
N GLU A 102 78.56 13.75 -17.67
CA GLU A 102 79.22 14.93 -18.24
C GLU A 102 80.66 14.63 -18.71
N ARG A 103 81.37 13.75 -17.98
CA ARG A 103 82.71 13.27 -18.35
C ARG A 103 82.66 12.25 -19.49
N ASN A 104 81.74 11.29 -19.41
CA ASN A 104 81.63 10.18 -20.35
C ASN A 104 80.16 9.87 -20.72
N PRO A 105 79.57 10.59 -21.70
CA PRO A 105 78.17 10.43 -22.08
C PRO A 105 77.82 9.08 -22.72
N ARG A 106 78.81 8.26 -23.08
CA ARG A 106 78.62 6.93 -23.72
C ARG A 106 78.75 5.76 -22.74
N ARG A 107 79.05 6.03 -21.47
CA ARG A 107 79.26 5.03 -20.43
C ARG A 107 77.94 4.33 -20.07
N THR A 108 77.76 3.09 -20.54
CA THR A 108 76.46 2.39 -20.55
C THR A 108 75.95 1.96 -19.17
N ASP A 109 76.85 1.57 -18.26
CA ASP A 109 76.55 1.26 -16.86
C ASP A 109 76.00 2.51 -16.12
N ASN A 110 76.62 3.67 -16.34
CA ASN A 110 76.11 4.94 -15.81
C ASN A 110 74.77 5.37 -16.45
N LEU A 111 74.58 5.19 -17.76
CA LEU A 111 73.30 5.46 -18.42
C LEU A 111 72.15 4.58 -17.89
N GLN A 112 72.43 3.30 -17.62
CA GLN A 112 71.48 2.40 -16.97
C GLN A 112 71.15 2.84 -15.54
N LEU A 113 72.15 3.27 -14.77
CA LEU A 113 71.95 3.80 -13.43
C LEU A 113 71.14 5.10 -13.44
N LEU A 114 71.41 6.03 -14.36
CA LEU A 114 70.61 7.25 -14.58
C LEU A 114 69.15 6.90 -14.88
N GLY A 115 68.91 5.96 -15.80
CA GLY A 115 67.57 5.48 -16.10
C GLY A 115 66.83 4.95 -14.86
N ALA A 116 67.50 4.12 -14.06
CA ALA A 116 66.95 3.60 -12.81
C ALA A 116 66.70 4.71 -11.76
N ILE A 117 67.57 5.71 -11.66
CA ILE A 117 67.40 6.86 -10.77
C ILE A 117 66.19 7.71 -11.18
N TYR A 118 66.05 8.04 -12.47
CA TYR A 118 64.91 8.82 -12.97
C TYR A 118 63.58 8.07 -12.74
N TYR A 119 63.55 6.75 -12.91
CA TYR A 119 62.40 5.92 -12.55
C TYR A 119 62.00 6.07 -11.07
N GLN A 120 62.97 6.00 -10.14
CA GLN A 120 62.71 6.18 -8.71
C GLN A 120 62.27 7.61 -8.34
N LEU A 121 62.71 8.61 -9.11
CA LEU A 121 62.27 10.01 -9.00
C LEU A 121 60.91 10.29 -9.67
N ARG A 122 60.27 9.27 -10.27
CA ARG A 122 59.02 9.36 -11.06
C ARG A 122 59.11 10.22 -12.33
N ASP A 123 60.32 10.50 -12.82
CA ASP A 123 60.54 11.07 -14.14
C ASP A 123 60.64 9.94 -15.18
N PHE A 124 59.48 9.45 -15.60
CA PHE A 124 59.38 8.31 -16.51
C PHE A 124 59.90 8.64 -17.92
N ASP A 125 59.82 9.90 -18.35
CA ASP A 125 60.28 10.32 -19.66
C ASP A 125 61.82 10.43 -19.72
N ALA A 126 62.46 11.00 -18.69
CA ALA A 126 63.92 10.96 -18.57
C ALA A 126 64.46 9.53 -18.38
N CYS A 127 63.74 8.67 -17.66
CA CYS A 127 64.05 7.24 -17.55
C CYS A 127 64.11 6.56 -18.92
N ILE A 128 63.06 6.75 -19.76
CA ILE A 128 63.01 6.18 -21.10
C ILE A 128 64.16 6.74 -21.95
N ALA A 129 64.33 8.06 -21.98
CA ALA A 129 65.37 8.71 -22.79
C ALA A 129 66.79 8.22 -22.47
N LYS A 130 67.17 8.08 -21.19
CA LYS A 130 68.52 7.62 -20.82
C LYS A 130 68.76 6.13 -21.06
N ASN A 131 67.74 5.29 -20.93
CA ASN A 131 67.85 3.90 -21.35
C ASN A 131 67.90 3.76 -22.89
N GLU A 132 67.20 4.60 -23.66
CA GLU A 132 67.34 4.65 -25.12
C GLU A 132 68.73 5.11 -25.56
N GLU A 133 69.32 6.10 -24.88
CA GLU A 133 70.72 6.49 -25.11
C GLU A 133 71.69 5.31 -24.87
N ALA A 134 71.49 4.53 -23.79
CA ALA A 134 72.27 3.31 -23.55
C ALA A 134 72.15 2.30 -24.71
N LEU A 135 70.92 2.12 -25.23
CA LEU A 135 70.63 1.21 -26.34
C LEU A 135 71.17 1.67 -27.70
N ARG A 136 71.39 2.97 -27.89
CA ARG A 136 72.11 3.52 -29.06
C ARG A 136 73.59 3.16 -29.04
N VAL A 137 74.19 3.01 -27.86
CA VAL A 137 75.60 2.59 -27.68
C VAL A 137 75.73 1.06 -27.71
N ASN A 138 74.87 0.34 -26.99
CA ASN A 138 74.84 -1.13 -26.99
C ASN A 138 73.40 -1.67 -26.99
N ARG A 139 73.00 -2.32 -28.10
CA ARG A 139 71.64 -2.85 -28.30
C ARG A 139 71.32 -4.12 -27.51
N HIS A 140 72.30 -4.78 -26.88
CA HIS A 140 72.09 -6.04 -26.16
C HIS A 140 71.88 -5.86 -24.63
N LEU A 141 71.54 -4.65 -24.19
CA LEU A 141 71.32 -4.31 -22.79
C LEU A 141 69.88 -4.64 -22.33
N ALA A 142 69.66 -5.89 -21.91
CA ALA A 142 68.35 -6.37 -21.44
C ALA A 142 67.78 -5.55 -20.26
N ASP A 143 68.62 -5.06 -19.34
CA ASP A 143 68.19 -4.20 -18.22
C ASP A 143 67.59 -2.87 -18.71
N SER A 144 68.12 -2.30 -19.79
CA SER A 144 67.63 -1.03 -20.35
C SER A 144 66.22 -1.18 -20.92
N TYR A 145 65.95 -2.28 -21.62
CA TYR A 145 64.60 -2.62 -22.08
C TYR A 145 63.63 -2.88 -20.91
N GLY A 146 64.09 -3.55 -19.84
CA GLY A 146 63.29 -3.76 -18.63
C GLY A 146 62.92 -2.44 -17.93
N ASN A 147 63.85 -1.49 -17.84
CA ASN A 147 63.62 -0.17 -17.26
C ASN A 147 62.64 0.68 -18.10
N ILE A 148 62.77 0.66 -19.43
CA ILE A 148 61.82 1.31 -20.35
C ILE A 148 60.42 0.71 -20.19
N ALA A 149 60.32 -0.61 -20.11
CA ALA A 149 59.04 -1.31 -19.91
C ALA A 149 58.37 -0.96 -18.57
N ASN A 150 59.15 -0.88 -17.49
CA ASN A 150 58.67 -0.39 -16.19
C ASN A 150 58.10 1.03 -16.30
N ALA A 151 58.81 1.95 -16.95
CA ALA A 151 58.36 3.33 -17.13
C ALA A 151 57.05 3.42 -17.95
N TRP A 152 56.94 2.68 -19.06
CA TRP A 152 55.69 2.62 -19.84
C TRP A 152 54.51 2.04 -19.07
N ARG A 153 54.76 1.05 -18.20
CA ARG A 153 53.73 0.44 -17.34
C ARG A 153 53.17 1.45 -16.32
N GLU A 154 54.03 2.26 -15.71
CA GLU A 154 53.59 3.31 -14.77
C GLU A 154 52.93 4.49 -15.50
N LYS A 155 53.29 4.77 -16.75
CA LYS A 155 52.56 5.69 -17.65
C LYS A 155 51.23 5.11 -18.19
N GLY A 156 50.85 3.89 -17.81
CA GLY A 156 49.59 3.24 -18.21
C GLY A 156 49.56 2.68 -19.63
N ASN A 157 50.64 2.78 -20.42
CA ASN A 157 50.72 2.21 -21.76
C ASN A 157 51.19 0.75 -21.67
N LEU A 158 50.24 -0.15 -21.46
CA LEU A 158 50.49 -1.58 -21.27
C LEU A 158 51.04 -2.26 -22.55
N GLU A 159 50.64 -1.80 -23.74
CA GLU A 159 51.11 -2.34 -25.02
C GLU A 159 52.62 -2.15 -25.20
N ASN A 160 53.11 -0.92 -25.01
CA ASN A 160 54.55 -0.64 -25.04
C ASN A 160 55.29 -1.34 -23.90
N ALA A 161 54.72 -1.41 -22.70
CA ALA A 161 55.32 -2.14 -21.59
C ALA A 161 55.53 -3.63 -21.93
N ILE A 162 54.50 -4.32 -22.43
CA ILE A 162 54.56 -5.72 -22.86
C ILE A 162 55.63 -5.88 -23.95
N ARG A 163 55.61 -5.04 -25.00
CA ARG A 163 56.58 -5.08 -26.10
C ARG A 163 58.03 -4.98 -25.62
N TYR A 164 58.32 -4.03 -24.72
CA TYR A 164 59.69 -3.83 -24.23
C TYR A 164 60.13 -4.92 -23.22
N TYR A 165 59.22 -5.46 -22.40
CA TYR A 165 59.53 -6.64 -21.59
C TYR A 165 59.84 -7.87 -22.46
N SER A 166 59.08 -8.12 -23.53
CA SER A 166 59.33 -9.23 -24.46
C SER A 166 60.73 -9.17 -25.06
N ILE A 167 61.18 -7.98 -25.51
CA ILE A 167 62.55 -7.79 -26.00
C ILE A 167 63.59 -8.06 -24.89
N ALA A 168 63.31 -7.64 -23.65
CA ALA A 168 64.22 -7.87 -22.51
C ALA A 168 64.40 -9.37 -22.18
N ILE A 169 63.34 -10.18 -22.27
CA ILE A 169 63.40 -11.63 -22.02
C ILE A 169 63.94 -12.42 -23.23
N GLU A 170 63.76 -11.94 -24.46
CA GLU A 170 64.40 -12.53 -25.65
C GLU A 170 65.93 -12.38 -25.57
N LEU A 171 66.42 -11.20 -25.21
CA LEU A 171 67.85 -10.93 -25.04
C LEU A 171 68.46 -11.64 -23.83
N ARG A 172 67.66 -11.90 -22.77
CA ARG A 172 68.11 -12.59 -21.56
C ARG A 172 67.01 -13.48 -20.98
N PRO A 173 66.86 -14.74 -21.44
CA PRO A 173 65.78 -15.64 -21.01
C PRO A 173 65.73 -15.94 -19.50
N ASN A 174 66.85 -15.76 -18.79
CA ASN A 174 66.96 -15.93 -17.34
C ASN A 174 66.68 -14.64 -16.54
N PHE A 175 66.08 -13.61 -17.15
CA PHE A 175 65.75 -12.35 -16.47
C PHE A 175 64.43 -12.47 -15.67
N ALA A 176 64.52 -13.08 -14.49
CA ALA A 176 63.35 -13.44 -13.68
C ALA A 176 62.44 -12.25 -13.31
N ASP A 177 63.02 -11.08 -13.03
CA ASP A 177 62.24 -9.86 -12.71
C ASP A 177 61.46 -9.35 -13.93
N ALA A 178 62.00 -9.44 -15.14
CA ALA A 178 61.28 -9.06 -16.36
C ALA A 178 60.11 -10.02 -16.63
N TRP A 179 60.28 -11.33 -16.41
CA TRP A 179 59.18 -12.30 -16.48
C TRP A 179 58.06 -12.00 -15.47
N SER A 180 58.40 -11.65 -14.22
CA SER A 180 57.42 -11.30 -13.19
C SER A 180 56.68 -9.98 -13.50
N ASN A 181 57.41 -8.96 -13.97
CA ASN A 181 56.83 -7.67 -14.33
C ASN A 181 55.97 -7.75 -15.60
N LEU A 182 56.35 -8.57 -16.58
CA LEU A 182 55.54 -8.90 -17.76
C LEU A 182 54.24 -9.60 -17.37
N ALA A 183 54.28 -10.55 -16.42
CA ALA A 183 53.07 -11.18 -15.91
C ALA A 183 52.08 -10.14 -15.32
N GLY A 184 52.59 -9.17 -14.57
CA GLY A 184 51.78 -8.05 -14.06
C GLY A 184 51.17 -7.17 -15.17
N ALA A 185 51.90 -6.94 -16.27
CA ALA A 185 51.39 -6.20 -17.43
C ALA A 185 50.31 -6.97 -18.20
N TYR A 186 50.50 -8.28 -18.42
CA TYR A 186 49.47 -9.16 -19.01
C TYR A 186 48.22 -9.25 -18.12
N MET A 187 48.37 -9.35 -16.80
CA MET A 187 47.25 -9.37 -15.86
C MET A 187 46.42 -8.08 -15.93
N ARG A 188 47.07 -6.89 -15.99
CA ARG A 188 46.38 -5.60 -16.19
C ARG A 188 45.71 -5.50 -17.57
N SER A 189 46.18 -6.27 -18.56
CA SER A 189 45.63 -6.31 -19.93
C SER A 189 44.57 -7.41 -20.11
N GLY A 190 44.20 -8.15 -19.05
CA GLY A 190 43.22 -9.24 -19.11
C GLY A 190 43.74 -10.58 -19.67
N MET A 191 45.02 -10.68 -20.02
CA MET A 191 45.66 -11.87 -20.60
C MET A 191 46.11 -12.84 -19.49
N LEU A 192 45.14 -13.45 -18.81
CA LEU A 192 45.37 -14.22 -17.57
C LEU A 192 46.21 -15.49 -17.78
N THR A 193 46.11 -16.13 -18.95
CA THR A 193 46.82 -17.38 -19.27
C THR A 193 48.32 -17.12 -19.45
N GLU A 194 48.64 -16.11 -20.25
CA GLU A 194 49.97 -15.61 -20.56
C GLU A 194 50.65 -15.08 -19.29
N ALA A 195 49.91 -14.35 -18.46
CA ALA A 195 50.38 -13.90 -17.15
C ALA A 195 50.77 -15.09 -16.24
N ALA A 196 49.95 -16.14 -16.18
CA ALA A 196 50.23 -17.31 -15.34
C ALA A 196 51.46 -18.10 -15.83
N GLN A 197 51.65 -18.20 -17.16
CA GLN A 197 52.86 -18.78 -17.75
C GLN A 197 54.10 -17.96 -17.40
N CYS A 198 54.03 -16.62 -17.50
CA CYS A 198 55.12 -15.72 -17.14
C CYS A 198 55.50 -15.80 -15.66
N CYS A 199 54.52 -15.84 -14.74
CA CYS A 199 54.78 -16.07 -13.30
C CYS A 199 55.47 -17.41 -13.04
N ARG A 200 54.98 -18.52 -13.64
CA ARG A 200 55.61 -19.84 -13.50
C ARG A 200 57.04 -19.84 -14.03
N ARG A 201 57.30 -19.14 -15.14
CA ARG A 201 58.66 -19.01 -15.70
C ARG A 201 59.58 -18.18 -14.81
N ALA A 202 59.09 -17.07 -14.25
CA ALA A 202 59.84 -16.27 -13.28
C ALA A 202 60.24 -17.09 -12.05
N LEU A 203 59.29 -17.86 -11.49
CA LEU A 203 59.52 -18.73 -10.32
C LEU A 203 60.43 -19.93 -10.62
N ALA A 204 60.40 -20.48 -11.84
CA ALA A 204 61.32 -21.53 -12.26
C ALA A 204 62.78 -21.03 -12.37
N ILE A 205 62.98 -19.73 -12.66
CA ILE A 205 64.31 -19.10 -12.71
C ILE A 205 64.75 -18.64 -11.31
N ASN A 206 63.84 -18.02 -10.54
CA ASN A 206 64.10 -17.58 -9.18
C ASN A 206 62.88 -17.88 -8.26
N PRO A 207 62.91 -18.99 -7.50
CA PRO A 207 61.83 -19.37 -6.58
C PRO A 207 61.59 -18.38 -5.42
N ARG A 208 62.50 -17.41 -5.21
CA ARG A 208 62.43 -16.41 -4.12
C ARG A 208 61.78 -15.08 -4.55
N LEU A 209 61.07 -15.04 -5.68
CA LEU A 209 60.34 -13.85 -6.11
C LEU A 209 58.95 -13.76 -5.45
N VAL A 210 58.86 -12.96 -4.39
CA VAL A 210 57.62 -12.70 -3.62
C VAL A 210 56.52 -12.12 -4.50
N ASP A 211 56.86 -11.20 -5.41
CA ASP A 211 55.90 -10.60 -6.34
C ASP A 211 55.37 -11.62 -7.36
N ALA A 212 56.21 -12.56 -7.82
CA ALA A 212 55.80 -13.61 -8.76
C ALA A 212 54.84 -14.61 -8.10
N HIS A 213 55.09 -15.00 -6.84
CA HIS A 213 54.15 -15.79 -6.03
C HIS A 213 52.84 -15.03 -5.79
N SER A 214 52.91 -13.74 -5.46
CA SER A 214 51.73 -12.90 -5.20
C SER A 214 50.87 -12.71 -6.45
N ASN A 215 51.48 -12.40 -7.59
CA ASN A 215 50.81 -12.28 -8.89
C ASN A 215 50.21 -13.63 -9.32
N LEU A 216 50.91 -14.75 -9.11
CA LEU A 216 50.36 -16.08 -9.38
C LEU A 216 49.14 -16.37 -8.51
N GLY A 217 49.17 -16.00 -7.23
CA GLY A 217 48.02 -16.10 -6.32
C GLY A 217 46.81 -15.28 -6.77
N HIS A 218 47.01 -14.06 -7.27
CA HIS A 218 45.93 -13.24 -7.85
C HIS A 218 45.31 -13.92 -9.08
N LEU A 219 46.13 -14.52 -9.94
CA LEU A 219 45.68 -15.23 -11.15
C LEU A 219 44.92 -16.52 -10.81
N MET A 220 45.42 -17.35 -9.89
CA MET A 220 44.71 -18.55 -9.41
C MET A 220 43.36 -18.17 -8.79
N LYS A 221 43.30 -17.08 -8.01
CA LYS A 221 42.03 -16.57 -7.47
C LYS A 221 41.06 -16.15 -8.57
N ALA A 222 41.52 -15.40 -9.58
CA ALA A 222 40.70 -14.97 -10.71
C ALA A 222 40.16 -16.16 -11.54
N GLN A 223 40.85 -17.30 -11.51
CA GLN A 223 40.44 -18.56 -12.13
C GLN A 223 39.54 -19.43 -11.22
N GLY A 224 39.18 -18.96 -10.03
CA GLY A 224 38.37 -19.70 -9.04
C GLY A 224 39.13 -20.77 -8.25
N MET A 225 40.45 -20.91 -8.46
CA MET A 225 41.31 -21.90 -7.81
C MET A 225 41.78 -21.39 -6.44
N ILE A 226 40.84 -21.26 -5.50
CA ILE A 226 41.07 -20.67 -4.16
C ILE A 226 42.16 -21.40 -3.35
N PRO A 227 42.24 -22.75 -3.32
CA PRO A 227 43.31 -23.45 -2.60
C PRO A 227 44.71 -23.16 -3.16
N ASP A 228 44.84 -23.11 -4.49
CA ASP A 228 46.10 -22.79 -5.17
C ASP A 228 46.51 -21.33 -4.97
N ALA A 229 45.54 -20.42 -4.95
CA ALA A 229 45.77 -19.02 -4.59
C ALA A 229 46.31 -18.88 -3.15
N TYR A 230 45.69 -19.57 -2.19
CA TYR A 230 46.16 -19.61 -0.81
C TYR A 230 47.59 -20.17 -0.71
N HIS A 231 47.88 -21.29 -1.39
CA HIS A 231 49.22 -21.86 -1.44
C HIS A 231 50.26 -20.85 -1.98
N CYS A 232 49.96 -20.14 -3.06
CA CYS A 232 50.86 -19.13 -3.63
C CYS A 232 51.17 -18.00 -2.63
N TYR A 233 50.18 -17.50 -1.88
CA TYR A 233 50.46 -16.47 -0.85
C TYR A 233 51.22 -17.02 0.36
N VAL A 234 51.02 -18.30 0.74
CA VAL A 234 51.80 -18.95 1.80
C VAL A 234 53.26 -19.13 1.37
N GLU A 235 53.54 -19.46 0.11
CA GLU A 235 54.92 -19.47 -0.42
C GLU A 235 55.52 -18.05 -0.44
N ALA A 236 54.76 -17.03 -0.81
CA ALA A 236 55.19 -15.64 -0.71
C ALA A 236 55.59 -15.25 0.74
N LEU A 237 54.83 -15.68 1.75
CA LEU A 237 55.17 -15.50 3.16
C LEU A 237 56.33 -16.38 3.64
N ARG A 238 56.51 -17.59 3.11
CA ARG A 238 57.68 -18.43 3.42
C ARG A 238 58.98 -17.78 2.94
N VAL A 239 58.94 -17.11 1.78
CA VAL A 239 60.07 -16.37 1.23
C VAL A 239 60.28 -15.04 1.98
N GLN A 240 59.21 -14.28 2.24
CA GLN A 240 59.28 -13.01 2.97
C GLN A 240 58.15 -12.89 4.01
N PRO A 241 58.39 -13.28 5.27
CA PRO A 241 57.38 -13.23 6.35
C PRO A 241 56.87 -11.81 6.65
N THR A 242 57.61 -10.77 6.26
CA THR A 242 57.25 -9.36 6.44
C THR A 242 56.36 -8.78 5.33
N SER A 243 55.93 -9.60 4.35
CA SER A 243 55.10 -9.13 3.23
C SER A 243 53.65 -8.86 3.66
N ALA A 244 53.38 -7.62 4.07
CA ALA A 244 52.04 -7.15 4.44
C ALA A 244 50.99 -7.38 3.33
N LEU A 245 51.40 -7.33 2.06
CA LEU A 245 50.53 -7.64 0.92
C LEU A 245 50.11 -9.11 0.90
N ALA A 246 51.01 -10.05 1.17
CA ALA A 246 50.66 -11.47 1.22
C ALA A 246 49.74 -11.79 2.42
N TRP A 247 50.02 -11.22 3.60
CA TRP A 247 49.13 -11.29 4.78
C TRP A 247 47.72 -10.78 4.45
N SER A 248 47.60 -9.60 3.84
CA SER A 248 46.31 -9.00 3.45
C SER A 248 45.58 -9.81 2.37
N ASN A 249 46.30 -10.46 1.45
CA ASN A 249 45.68 -11.27 0.40
C ASN A 249 45.11 -12.59 0.96
N ILE A 250 45.78 -13.23 1.92
CA ILE A 250 45.24 -14.39 2.64
C ILE A 250 44.03 -13.98 3.47
N ALA A 251 44.12 -12.87 4.22
CA ALA A 251 43.01 -12.37 5.03
C ALA A 251 41.73 -12.14 4.20
N ARG A 252 41.89 -11.62 2.97
CA ARG A 252 40.79 -11.45 2.01
C ARG A 252 40.19 -12.78 1.54
N LEU A 253 41.00 -13.81 1.28
CA LEU A 253 40.47 -15.15 0.94
C LEU A 253 39.68 -15.75 2.11
N LEU A 254 40.16 -15.61 3.35
CA LEU A 254 39.47 -16.11 4.55
C LEU A 254 38.14 -15.38 4.77
N MET A 255 38.11 -14.06 4.56
CA MET A 255 36.89 -13.25 4.63
C MET A 255 35.84 -13.68 3.60
N GLU A 256 36.27 -13.95 2.35
CA GLU A 256 35.39 -14.45 1.28
C GLU A 256 34.92 -15.88 1.53
N ALA A 257 35.70 -16.70 2.26
CA ALA A 257 35.31 -18.04 2.71
C ALA A 257 34.44 -18.03 3.98
N GLY A 258 34.17 -16.87 4.59
CA GLY A 258 33.37 -16.72 5.81
C GLY A 258 34.15 -16.93 7.13
N ASP A 259 35.45 -17.22 7.09
CA ASP A 259 36.30 -17.27 8.29
C ASP A 259 36.73 -15.86 8.71
N LEU A 260 35.80 -15.17 9.38
CA LEU A 260 36.02 -13.83 9.91
C LEU A 260 37.13 -13.77 10.98
N ASN A 261 37.32 -14.85 11.77
CA ASN A 261 38.32 -14.88 12.83
C ASN A 261 39.73 -15.06 12.27
N GLY A 262 39.90 -15.96 11.28
CA GLY A 262 41.13 -16.08 10.51
C GLY A 262 41.43 -14.78 9.76
N ALA A 263 40.45 -14.20 9.04
CA ALA A 263 40.62 -12.92 8.37
C ALA A 263 41.10 -11.80 9.32
N LEU A 264 40.50 -11.70 10.51
CA LEU A 264 40.88 -10.74 11.54
C LEU A 264 42.35 -10.88 11.96
N GLN A 265 42.83 -12.11 12.19
CA GLN A 265 44.21 -12.36 12.57
C GLN A 265 45.20 -11.97 11.46
N TYR A 266 44.94 -12.38 10.21
CA TYR A 266 45.84 -12.11 9.10
C TYR A 266 45.84 -10.62 8.69
N TYR A 267 44.71 -9.89 8.81
CA TYR A 267 44.70 -8.44 8.63
C TYR A 267 45.46 -7.69 9.74
N LYS A 268 45.39 -8.14 10.99
CA LYS A 268 46.18 -7.57 12.10
C LYS A 268 47.69 -7.70 11.83
N GLU A 269 48.14 -8.83 11.29
CA GLU A 269 49.52 -9.01 10.85
C GLU A 269 49.88 -8.10 9.67
N ALA A 270 48.99 -7.96 8.67
CA ALA A 270 49.21 -7.07 7.54
C ALA A 270 49.45 -5.61 7.97
N VAL A 271 48.62 -5.06 8.88
CA VAL A 271 48.78 -3.69 9.39
C VAL A 271 49.95 -3.56 10.37
N ARG A 272 50.31 -4.63 11.10
CA ARG A 272 51.51 -4.66 11.96
C ARG A 272 52.80 -4.49 11.15
N TYR A 273 52.90 -5.15 10.00
CA TYR A 273 54.07 -5.02 9.11
C TYR A 273 54.03 -3.75 8.24
N LYS A 274 52.85 -3.16 7.98
CA LYS A 274 52.70 -1.89 7.25
C LYS A 274 51.62 -1.00 7.90
N PRO A 275 52.00 -0.14 8.88
CA PRO A 275 51.05 0.70 9.63
C PRO A 275 50.29 1.76 8.82
N ASN A 276 50.72 2.08 7.59
CA ASN A 276 50.04 3.02 6.69
C ASN A 276 49.41 2.27 5.50
N PHE A 277 48.74 1.14 5.75
CA PHE A 277 48.13 0.31 4.70
C PHE A 277 46.61 0.48 4.65
N SER A 278 46.16 1.55 3.97
CA SER A 278 44.76 1.98 3.92
C SER A 278 43.79 0.85 3.53
N ASP A 279 44.09 0.07 2.49
CA ASP A 279 43.23 -1.05 2.06
C ASP A 279 43.11 -2.16 3.12
N ALA A 280 44.20 -2.47 3.83
CA ALA A 280 44.16 -3.46 4.90
C ALA A 280 43.36 -2.94 6.09
N TYR A 281 43.44 -1.65 6.42
CA TYR A 281 42.58 -1.04 7.44
C TYR A 281 41.11 -0.98 7.03
N LEU A 282 40.78 -0.65 5.77
CA LEU A 282 39.40 -0.70 5.29
C LEU A 282 38.81 -2.12 5.40
N ASN A 283 39.54 -3.13 4.94
CA ASN A 283 39.06 -4.51 5.00
C ASN A 283 39.04 -5.09 6.43
N LEU A 284 40.00 -4.71 7.28
CA LEU A 284 39.97 -5.01 8.72
C LEU A 284 38.72 -4.40 9.39
N GLY A 285 38.37 -3.16 9.03
CA GLY A 285 37.14 -2.51 9.48
C GLY A 285 35.88 -3.24 9.00
N ASN A 286 35.86 -3.74 7.76
CA ASN A 286 34.76 -4.55 7.23
C ASN A 286 34.60 -5.87 8.03
N VAL A 287 35.71 -6.55 8.37
CA VAL A 287 35.70 -7.76 9.21
C VAL A 287 35.19 -7.44 10.62
N TYR A 288 35.66 -6.36 11.24
CA TYR A 288 35.15 -5.91 12.54
C TYR A 288 33.65 -5.57 12.50
N LYS A 289 33.17 -4.92 11.41
CA LYS A 289 31.75 -4.67 11.21
C LYS A 289 30.94 -5.98 11.13
N ALA A 290 31.41 -6.96 10.36
CA ALA A 290 30.78 -8.27 10.24
C ALA A 290 30.75 -9.06 11.57
N LEU A 291 31.77 -8.88 12.42
CA LEU A 291 31.83 -9.43 13.79
C LEU A 291 31.01 -8.63 14.82
N GLY A 292 30.33 -7.55 14.44
CA GLY A 292 29.57 -6.67 15.34
C GLY A 292 30.42 -5.71 16.18
N MET A 293 31.75 -5.70 15.99
CA MET A 293 32.71 -4.86 16.72
C MET A 293 32.76 -3.45 16.11
N ARG A 294 31.66 -2.69 16.27
CA ARG A 294 31.44 -1.39 15.62
C ARG A 294 32.51 -0.34 15.94
N GLN A 295 33.02 -0.30 17.17
CA GLN A 295 33.99 0.72 17.59
C GLN A 295 35.38 0.48 16.95
N ASP A 296 35.83 -0.77 16.92
CA ASP A 296 37.07 -1.16 16.23
C ASP A 296 36.98 -0.90 14.73
N ALA A 297 35.81 -1.14 14.12
CA ALA A 297 35.57 -0.82 12.71
C ALA A 297 35.70 0.69 12.42
N ILE A 298 35.13 1.56 13.28
CA ILE A 298 35.28 3.02 13.17
C ILE A 298 36.76 3.41 13.24
N ILE A 299 37.51 2.89 14.21
CA ILE A 299 38.96 3.17 14.37
C ILE A 299 39.74 2.75 13.12
N CYS A 300 39.40 1.59 12.53
CA CYS A 300 40.05 1.12 11.31
C CYS A 300 39.74 2.01 10.10
N TYR A 301 38.48 2.44 9.91
CA TYR A 301 38.15 3.38 8.82
C TYR A 301 38.79 4.75 9.02
N GLN A 302 38.87 5.24 10.26
CA GLN A 302 39.58 6.49 10.58
C GLN A 302 41.08 6.39 10.27
N HIS A 303 41.74 5.27 10.57
CA HIS A 303 43.14 5.05 10.17
C HIS A 303 43.33 4.92 8.65
N ALA A 304 42.37 4.32 7.94
CA ALA A 304 42.40 4.26 6.48
C ALA A 304 42.31 5.68 5.86
N ILE A 305 41.44 6.54 6.39
CA ILE A 305 41.29 7.95 5.99
C ILE A 305 42.53 8.78 6.37
N GLN A 306 43.10 8.57 7.56
CA GLN A 306 44.36 9.25 7.95
C GLN A 306 45.53 8.88 7.05
N SER A 307 45.55 7.65 6.53
CA SER A 307 46.61 7.15 5.63
C SER A 307 46.39 7.55 4.16
N SER A 308 45.12 7.77 3.75
CA SER A 308 44.70 8.17 2.41
C SER A 308 43.42 9.01 2.52
N PRO A 309 43.54 10.35 2.62
CA PRO A 309 42.40 11.26 2.81
C PRO A 309 41.39 11.25 1.65
N GLU A 310 41.80 10.81 0.46
CA GLU A 310 40.96 10.65 -0.72
C GLU A 310 40.12 9.36 -0.75
N PHE A 311 40.16 8.53 0.29
CA PHE A 311 39.59 7.18 0.24
C PHE A 311 38.07 7.13 0.46
N ALA A 312 37.31 7.46 -0.60
CA ALA A 312 35.84 7.55 -0.60
C ALA A 312 35.11 6.36 0.05
N MET A 313 35.56 5.12 -0.20
CA MET A 313 34.97 3.92 0.40
C MET A 313 35.05 3.89 1.94
N ALA A 314 36.13 4.40 2.53
CA ALA A 314 36.28 4.46 3.98
C ALA A 314 35.28 5.46 4.61
N TYR A 315 35.07 6.61 3.95
CA TYR A 315 34.02 7.56 4.32
C TYR A 315 32.61 6.96 4.18
N GLY A 316 32.32 6.23 3.10
CA GLY A 316 31.04 5.55 2.90
C GLY A 316 30.76 4.49 3.97
N ASN A 317 31.73 3.64 4.29
CA ASN A 317 31.57 2.60 5.31
C ASN A 317 31.46 3.19 6.74
N LEU A 318 32.16 4.29 7.01
CA LEU A 318 32.03 5.04 8.26
C LEU A 318 30.64 5.70 8.39
N GLY A 319 30.14 6.32 7.31
CA GLY A 319 28.76 6.85 7.24
C GLY A 319 27.69 5.78 7.46
N SER A 320 27.93 4.56 6.98
CA SER A 320 27.06 3.39 7.22
C SER A 320 27.03 2.95 8.69
N ILE A 321 28.16 2.94 9.40
CA ILE A 321 28.16 2.63 10.83
C ILE A 321 27.42 3.72 11.63
N TYR A 322 27.60 5.00 11.31
CA TYR A 322 26.87 6.07 11.99
C TYR A 322 25.36 6.03 11.73
N TYR A 323 24.94 5.63 10.52
CA TYR A 323 23.53 5.37 10.20
C TYR A 323 22.94 4.26 11.09
N GLU A 324 23.63 3.11 11.20
CA GLU A 324 23.24 1.99 12.08
C GLU A 324 23.22 2.34 13.57
N GLN A 325 23.88 3.43 13.98
CA GLN A 325 23.85 3.98 15.34
C GLN A 325 22.78 5.06 15.55
N GLY A 326 22.00 5.42 14.52
CA GLY A 326 21.05 6.54 14.55
C GLY A 326 21.69 7.93 14.57
N GLN A 327 23.01 8.04 14.35
CA GLN A 327 23.74 9.31 14.33
C GLN A 327 23.67 9.95 12.93
N LEU A 328 22.47 10.37 12.55
CA LEU A 328 22.14 10.78 11.18
C LEU A 328 23.00 11.93 10.66
N ASP A 329 23.29 12.96 11.47
CA ASP A 329 24.12 14.09 11.03
C ASP A 329 25.57 13.68 10.68
N LEU A 330 26.18 12.80 11.48
CA LEU A 330 27.51 12.26 11.20
C LEU A 330 27.49 11.32 9.98
N SER A 331 26.43 10.54 9.83
CA SER A 331 26.22 9.71 8.64
C SER A 331 26.14 10.55 7.35
N ILE A 332 25.29 11.59 7.36
CA ILE A 332 25.15 12.55 6.24
C ILE A 332 26.47 13.25 5.94
N PHE A 333 27.21 13.69 6.97
CA PHE A 333 28.53 14.30 6.81
C PHE A 333 29.50 13.36 6.09
N HIS A 334 29.66 12.12 6.57
CA HIS A 334 30.62 11.17 6.01
C HIS A 334 30.21 10.68 4.61
N TYR A 335 28.93 10.48 4.30
CA TYR A 335 28.51 10.22 2.91
C TYR A 335 28.77 11.40 1.98
N ARG A 336 28.59 12.65 2.43
CA ARG A 336 28.96 13.83 1.64
C ARG A 336 30.47 13.91 1.39
N GLN A 337 31.31 13.55 2.37
CA GLN A 337 32.76 13.43 2.14
C GLN A 337 33.09 12.34 1.11
N ALA A 338 32.45 11.17 1.20
CA ALA A 338 32.63 10.09 0.21
C ALA A 338 32.33 10.59 -1.22
N LEU A 339 31.25 11.35 -1.40
CA LEU A 339 30.84 11.93 -2.69
C LEU A 339 31.68 13.11 -3.18
N ILE A 340 32.42 13.79 -2.29
CA ILE A 340 33.42 14.80 -2.68
C ILE A 340 34.65 14.13 -3.30
N HIS A 341 35.05 12.98 -2.77
CA HIS A 341 36.22 12.23 -3.24
C HIS A 341 35.90 11.31 -4.43
N ASP A 342 34.70 10.73 -4.48
CA ASP A 342 34.17 9.99 -5.63
C ASP A 342 32.73 10.43 -5.98
N PRO A 343 32.55 11.39 -6.91
CA PRO A 343 31.24 11.81 -7.40
C PRO A 343 30.47 10.73 -8.19
N GLY A 344 31.08 9.58 -8.48
CA GLY A 344 30.47 8.43 -9.13
C GLY A 344 29.94 7.36 -8.17
N PHE A 345 30.16 7.51 -6.85
CA PHE A 345 29.86 6.47 -5.85
C PHE A 345 28.34 6.25 -5.65
N LEU A 346 27.79 5.30 -6.41
CA LEU A 346 26.37 4.94 -6.47
C LEU A 346 25.75 4.65 -5.09
N GLU A 347 26.40 3.79 -4.32
CA GLU A 347 25.93 3.34 -3.00
C GLU A 347 25.92 4.50 -1.99
N ALA A 348 26.87 5.43 -2.09
CA ALA A 348 26.89 6.62 -1.23
C ALA A 348 25.70 7.55 -1.52
N TYR A 349 25.28 7.73 -2.78
CA TYR A 349 24.05 8.46 -3.08
C TYR A 349 22.79 7.78 -2.53
N ASN A 350 22.64 6.46 -2.71
CA ASN A 350 21.48 5.73 -2.19
C ASN A 350 21.44 5.77 -0.65
N ASN A 351 22.57 5.56 0.02
CA ASN A 351 22.64 5.52 1.47
C ASN A 351 22.53 6.92 2.11
N LEU A 352 23.05 7.97 1.44
CA LEU A 352 22.79 9.36 1.81
C LEU A 352 21.30 9.69 1.68
N GLY A 353 20.63 9.21 0.63
CA GLY A 353 19.18 9.35 0.47
C GLY A 353 18.39 8.76 1.65
N ASN A 354 18.75 7.56 2.10
CA ASN A 354 18.16 6.94 3.29
C ASN A 354 18.39 7.79 4.55
N ALA A 355 19.63 8.20 4.81
CA ALA A 355 19.97 9.01 5.99
C ALA A 355 19.29 10.39 6.00
N LEU A 356 19.12 11.02 4.83
CA LEU A 356 18.38 12.28 4.67
C LEU A 356 16.87 12.09 4.89
N LYS A 357 16.30 11.00 4.38
CA LYS A 357 14.88 10.66 4.59
C LYS A 357 14.58 10.52 6.08
N ASP A 358 15.37 9.72 6.80
CA ASP A 358 15.17 9.47 8.23
C ASP A 358 15.46 10.72 9.09
N ALA A 359 16.26 11.66 8.58
CA ALA A 359 16.47 12.98 9.16
C ALA A 359 15.36 14.01 8.80
N GLY A 360 14.30 13.59 8.10
CA GLY A 360 13.18 14.44 7.68
C GLY A 360 13.46 15.34 6.46
N LYS A 361 14.63 15.23 5.82
CA LYS A 361 15.08 16.05 4.68
C LYS A 361 14.67 15.40 3.35
N VAL A 362 13.36 15.23 3.16
CA VAL A 362 12.77 14.45 2.06
C VAL A 362 13.18 14.96 0.67
N ASP A 363 13.18 16.27 0.44
CA ASP A 363 13.55 16.85 -0.87
C ASP A 363 15.01 16.57 -1.24
N GLU A 364 15.94 16.66 -0.27
CA GLU A 364 17.34 16.31 -0.49
C GLU A 364 17.50 14.80 -0.75
N ALA A 365 16.75 13.96 -0.04
CA ALA A 365 16.75 12.51 -0.25
C ALA A 365 16.30 12.13 -1.67
N VAL A 366 15.20 12.73 -2.16
CA VAL A 366 14.69 12.55 -3.53
C VAL A 366 15.73 12.97 -4.57
N GLN A 367 16.46 14.08 -4.36
CA GLN A 367 17.56 14.48 -5.23
C GLN A 367 18.71 13.46 -5.23
N CYS A 368 19.09 12.90 -4.06
CA CYS A 368 20.11 11.87 -3.98
C CYS A 368 19.72 10.58 -4.72
N PHE A 369 18.47 10.11 -4.59
CA PHE A 369 17.99 8.94 -5.34
C PHE A 369 17.92 9.21 -6.84
N HIS A 370 17.46 10.39 -7.28
CA HIS A 370 17.51 10.77 -8.69
C HIS A 370 18.95 10.85 -9.23
N LYS A 371 19.90 11.32 -8.43
CA LYS A 371 21.32 11.36 -8.82
C LYS A 371 21.90 9.94 -8.95
N CYS A 372 21.55 9.04 -8.02
CA CYS A 372 21.88 7.61 -8.13
C CYS A 372 21.32 6.99 -9.43
N LEU A 373 20.04 7.25 -9.75
CA LEU A 373 19.41 6.76 -10.98
C LEU A 373 19.97 7.42 -12.26
N SER A 374 20.51 8.63 -12.19
CA SER A 374 21.22 9.25 -13.33
C SER A 374 22.55 8.56 -13.66
N LEU A 375 23.15 7.87 -12.68
CA LEU A 375 24.38 7.09 -12.83
C LEU A 375 24.07 5.62 -13.16
N ASN A 376 23.01 5.04 -12.58
CA ASN A 376 22.49 3.71 -12.92
C ASN A 376 20.95 3.71 -12.92
N PRO A 377 20.31 3.83 -14.10
CA PRO A 377 18.84 3.88 -14.23
C PRO A 377 18.10 2.66 -13.67
N ASN A 378 18.79 1.50 -13.58
CA ASN A 378 18.20 0.23 -13.17
C ASN A 378 18.49 -0.14 -11.70
N HIS A 379 18.88 0.83 -10.86
CA HIS A 379 19.22 0.56 -9.45
C HIS A 379 17.96 0.30 -8.58
N PRO A 380 17.70 -0.93 -8.11
CA PRO A 380 16.41 -1.29 -7.54
C PRO A 380 16.15 -0.68 -6.16
N GLN A 381 17.18 -0.44 -5.35
CA GLN A 381 17.04 0.20 -4.04
C GLN A 381 16.55 1.65 -4.19
N ALA A 382 17.18 2.45 -5.05
CA ALA A 382 16.75 3.83 -5.29
C ALA A 382 15.35 3.93 -5.91
N LEU A 383 14.98 3.05 -6.85
CA LEU A 383 13.61 2.96 -7.39
C LEU A 383 12.61 2.67 -6.27
N THR A 384 12.88 1.67 -5.42
CA THR A 384 12.01 1.28 -4.31
C THR A 384 11.87 2.39 -3.27
N ASN A 385 12.97 3.08 -2.95
CA ASN A 385 13.00 4.18 -2.01
C ASN A 385 12.21 5.40 -2.50
N LEU A 386 12.31 5.76 -3.78
CA LEU A 386 11.44 6.76 -4.38
C LEU A 386 9.97 6.33 -4.34
N GLY A 387 9.66 5.06 -4.66
CA GLY A 387 8.32 4.50 -4.52
C GLY A 387 7.75 4.67 -3.11
N ASN A 388 8.55 4.33 -2.09
CA ASN A 388 8.18 4.48 -0.68
C ASN A 388 7.96 5.95 -0.29
N ILE A 389 8.84 6.87 -0.71
CA ILE A 389 8.68 8.31 -0.43
C ILE A 389 7.42 8.86 -1.12
N TYR A 390 7.18 8.56 -2.40
CA TYR A 390 5.96 9.02 -3.07
C TYR A 390 4.70 8.40 -2.47
N MET A 391 4.76 7.18 -1.92
CA MET A 391 3.67 6.57 -1.15
C MET A 391 3.39 7.34 0.16
N GLU A 392 4.43 7.68 0.92
CA GLU A 392 4.33 8.49 2.15
C GLU A 392 3.82 9.91 1.88
N CYS A 393 4.21 10.51 0.75
CA CYS A 393 3.69 11.79 0.27
C CYS A 393 2.29 11.69 -0.38
N ASN A 394 1.65 10.51 -0.39
CA ASN A 394 0.34 10.26 -0.99
C ASN A 394 0.25 10.58 -2.51
N VAL A 395 1.37 10.46 -3.23
CA VAL A 395 1.46 10.66 -4.70
C VAL A 395 1.44 9.29 -5.40
N MET A 396 0.27 8.67 -5.39
CA MET A 396 0.07 7.25 -5.72
C MET A 396 0.57 6.85 -7.11
N ASP A 397 0.31 7.66 -8.14
CA ASP A 397 0.67 7.31 -9.53
C ASP A 397 2.19 7.24 -9.73
N LYS A 398 2.94 8.16 -9.11
CA LYS A 398 4.41 8.12 -9.11
C LYS A 398 4.89 6.90 -8.32
N ALA A 399 4.33 6.67 -7.13
CA ALA A 399 4.69 5.52 -6.30
C ALA A 399 4.53 4.20 -7.07
N ALA A 400 3.38 4.00 -7.72
CA ALA A 400 3.10 2.83 -8.55
C ALA A 400 4.10 2.68 -9.72
N SER A 401 4.40 3.78 -10.43
CA SER A 401 5.40 3.78 -11.52
C SER A 401 6.78 3.34 -11.05
N TYR A 402 7.22 3.78 -9.85
CA TYR A 402 8.51 3.37 -9.29
C TYR A 402 8.52 1.91 -8.84
N TYR A 403 7.46 1.42 -8.18
CA TYR A 403 7.37 0.00 -7.82
C TYR A 403 7.33 -0.93 -9.04
N MET A 404 6.61 -0.55 -10.11
CA MET A 404 6.63 -1.29 -11.38
C MET A 404 8.04 -1.28 -12.00
N SER A 405 8.75 -0.16 -11.93
CA SER A 405 10.14 -0.07 -12.41
C SER A 405 11.08 -0.97 -11.60
N THR A 406 10.96 -1.02 -10.26
CA THR A 406 11.70 -1.97 -9.42
C THR A 406 11.45 -3.41 -9.86
N LEU A 407 10.19 -3.79 -10.07
CA LEU A 407 9.82 -5.16 -10.44
C LEU A 407 10.27 -5.56 -11.85
N ALA A 408 10.45 -4.59 -12.75
CA ALA A 408 11.03 -4.83 -14.08
C ALA A 408 12.55 -5.13 -14.03
N VAL A 409 13.27 -4.62 -13.03
CA VAL A 409 14.73 -4.79 -12.90
C VAL A 409 15.13 -5.83 -11.83
N THR A 410 14.22 -6.27 -10.97
CA THR A 410 14.52 -7.25 -9.91
C THR A 410 13.33 -8.16 -9.61
N ILE A 411 13.57 -9.46 -9.67
CA ILE A 411 12.61 -10.53 -9.35
C ILE A 411 12.73 -10.96 -7.88
N GLY A 412 11.64 -11.48 -7.32
CA GLY A 412 11.63 -12.08 -5.97
C GLY A 412 11.45 -11.09 -4.80
N LEU A 413 11.15 -9.82 -5.06
CA LEU A 413 10.82 -8.84 -4.03
C LEU A 413 9.30 -8.80 -3.78
N SER A 414 8.86 -9.18 -2.58
CA SER A 414 7.44 -9.16 -2.19
C SER A 414 6.94 -7.75 -1.80
N ALA A 415 7.79 -6.91 -1.20
CA ALA A 415 7.38 -5.59 -0.70
C ALA A 415 6.81 -4.63 -1.78
N PRO A 416 7.41 -4.51 -3.00
CA PRO A 416 6.82 -3.68 -4.05
C PRO A 416 5.45 -4.17 -4.51
N PHE A 417 5.23 -5.49 -4.60
CA PHE A 417 3.91 -6.06 -4.89
C PHE A 417 2.90 -5.75 -3.79
N ASN A 418 3.27 -5.87 -2.51
CA ASN A 418 2.38 -5.51 -1.40
C ASN A 418 1.98 -4.02 -1.44
N ASN A 419 2.92 -3.12 -1.74
CA ASN A 419 2.64 -1.68 -1.83
C ASN A 419 1.80 -1.33 -3.07
N LEU A 420 2.07 -1.94 -4.22
CA LEU A 420 1.20 -1.84 -5.41
C LEU A 420 -0.22 -2.34 -5.14
N ALA A 421 -0.36 -3.47 -4.44
CA ALA A 421 -1.66 -4.01 -4.08
C ALA A 421 -2.47 -3.06 -3.18
N LEU A 422 -1.80 -2.35 -2.26
CA LEU A 422 -2.42 -1.29 -1.46
C LEU A 422 -2.86 -0.10 -2.32
N ILE A 423 -2.06 0.33 -3.29
CA ILE A 423 -2.44 1.42 -4.24
C ILE A 423 -3.65 1.01 -5.07
N TYR A 424 -3.60 -0.15 -5.74
CA TYR A 424 -4.71 -0.64 -6.56
C TYR A 424 -5.98 -0.83 -5.75
N LYS A 425 -5.89 -1.36 -4.52
CA LYS A 425 -7.02 -1.45 -3.60
C LYS A 425 -7.61 -0.07 -3.26
N GLN A 426 -6.79 0.94 -3.01
CA GLN A 426 -7.26 2.31 -2.75
C GLN A 426 -7.90 2.98 -3.98
N GLN A 427 -7.46 2.61 -5.18
CA GLN A 427 -8.06 3.03 -6.46
C GLN A 427 -9.35 2.25 -6.80
N GLY A 428 -9.74 1.24 -6.00
CA GLY A 428 -10.87 0.35 -6.29
C GLY A 428 -10.56 -0.75 -7.33
N ASN A 429 -9.31 -0.87 -7.77
CA ASN A 429 -8.87 -1.89 -8.71
C ASN A 429 -8.53 -3.20 -7.99
N TYR A 430 -9.57 -3.91 -7.56
CA TYR A 430 -9.44 -5.08 -6.69
C TYR A 430 -8.81 -6.31 -7.37
N SER A 431 -9.00 -6.50 -8.68
CA SER A 431 -8.41 -7.62 -9.43
C SER A 431 -6.88 -7.55 -9.45
N GLU A 432 -6.34 -6.37 -9.76
CA GLU A 432 -4.91 -6.13 -9.81
C GLU A 432 -4.28 -6.19 -8.40
N ALA A 433 -4.99 -5.72 -7.38
CA ALA A 433 -4.60 -5.90 -5.99
C ALA A 433 -4.51 -7.40 -5.59
N ILE A 434 -5.50 -8.22 -5.96
CA ILE A 434 -5.49 -9.68 -5.71
C ILE A 434 -4.36 -10.36 -6.48
N SER A 435 -4.06 -9.91 -7.70
CA SER A 435 -2.93 -10.42 -8.49
C SER A 435 -1.59 -10.13 -7.80
N CYS A 436 -1.37 -8.88 -7.37
CA CYS A 436 -0.17 -8.48 -6.64
C CYS A 436 -0.01 -9.23 -5.30
N TYR A 437 -1.07 -9.40 -4.50
CA TYR A 437 -0.99 -10.24 -3.30
C TYR A 437 -0.75 -11.71 -3.61
N SER A 438 -1.18 -12.22 -4.76
CA SER A 438 -0.91 -13.60 -5.17
C SER A 438 0.56 -13.78 -5.58
N GLU A 439 1.19 -12.77 -6.17
CA GLU A 439 2.65 -12.74 -6.39
C GLU A 439 3.45 -12.65 -5.09
N VAL A 440 3.00 -11.86 -4.09
CA VAL A 440 3.56 -11.88 -2.72
C VAL A 440 3.59 -13.30 -2.17
N LEU A 441 2.48 -14.04 -2.31
CA LEU A 441 2.32 -15.40 -1.80
C LEU A 441 2.99 -16.48 -2.66
N ARG A 442 3.37 -16.16 -3.90
CA ARG A 442 4.21 -17.00 -4.76
C ARG A 442 5.69 -16.87 -4.39
N ILE A 443 6.11 -15.66 -4.00
CA ILE A 443 7.47 -15.35 -3.54
C ILE A 443 7.68 -15.88 -2.10
N ASP A 444 6.74 -15.59 -1.20
CA ASP A 444 6.74 -16.07 0.19
C ASP A 444 5.40 -16.75 0.53
N PRO A 445 5.34 -18.09 0.42
CA PRO A 445 4.15 -18.87 0.77
C PRO A 445 3.78 -18.84 2.27
N LEU A 446 4.63 -18.28 3.13
CA LEU A 446 4.46 -18.13 4.58
C LEU A 446 4.11 -16.69 4.99
N ALA A 447 3.95 -15.76 4.04
CA ALA A 447 3.56 -14.37 4.30
C ALA A 447 2.11 -14.26 4.83
N ALA A 448 1.92 -14.48 6.12
CA ALA A 448 0.61 -14.47 6.78
C ALA A 448 -0.10 -13.11 6.65
N ASP A 449 0.65 -12.00 6.67
CA ASP A 449 0.10 -10.66 6.40
C ASP A 449 -0.41 -10.50 4.96
N GLY A 450 0.27 -11.12 3.98
CA GLY A 450 -0.17 -11.16 2.59
C GLY A 450 -1.49 -11.92 2.40
N LEU A 451 -1.68 -13.03 3.12
CA LEU A 451 -2.95 -13.75 3.17
C LEU A 451 -4.07 -12.91 3.78
N VAL A 452 -3.82 -12.24 4.91
CA VAL A 452 -4.83 -11.35 5.52
C VAL A 452 -5.21 -10.20 4.59
N ASN A 453 -4.23 -9.58 3.92
CA ASN A 453 -4.48 -8.48 2.99
C ASN A 453 -5.25 -8.92 1.74
N ARG A 454 -4.94 -10.10 1.18
CA ARG A 454 -5.71 -10.69 0.08
C ARG A 454 -7.11 -11.09 0.51
N GLY A 455 -7.25 -11.72 1.68
CA GLY A 455 -8.54 -12.06 2.27
C GLY A 455 -9.44 -10.84 2.50
N ASN A 456 -8.88 -9.73 3.01
CA ASN A 456 -9.60 -8.46 3.14
C ASN A 456 -10.10 -7.96 1.78
N THR A 457 -9.27 -8.09 0.74
CA THR A 457 -9.62 -7.67 -0.63
C THR A 457 -10.70 -8.57 -1.24
N PHE A 458 -10.63 -9.90 -1.04
CA PHE A 458 -11.71 -10.84 -1.41
C PHE A 458 -13.02 -10.53 -0.69
N LYS A 459 -12.95 -10.20 0.61
CA LYS A 459 -14.12 -9.86 1.41
C LYS A 459 -14.82 -8.60 0.90
N GLU A 460 -14.06 -7.57 0.53
CA GLU A 460 -14.59 -6.31 -0.03
C GLU A 460 -15.35 -6.53 -1.35
N ILE A 461 -14.85 -7.39 -2.24
CA ILE A 461 -15.55 -7.76 -3.49
C ILE A 461 -16.62 -8.86 -3.30
N GLY A 462 -16.98 -9.20 -2.06
CA GLY A 462 -18.03 -10.19 -1.76
C GLY A 462 -17.63 -11.65 -1.91
N ARG A 463 -16.37 -11.97 -2.23
CA ARG A 463 -15.81 -13.33 -2.27
C ARG A 463 -15.47 -13.84 -0.86
N VAL A 464 -16.48 -13.86 0.02
CA VAL A 464 -16.30 -14.13 1.46
C VAL A 464 -15.73 -15.53 1.74
N ASN A 465 -16.07 -16.54 0.92
CA ASN A 465 -15.53 -17.89 1.07
C ASN A 465 -14.01 -17.95 0.81
N ASP A 466 -13.51 -17.26 -0.21
CA ASP A 466 -12.07 -17.16 -0.47
C ASP A 466 -11.34 -16.41 0.65
N ALA A 467 -11.97 -15.34 1.17
CA ALA A 467 -11.46 -14.62 2.35
C ALA A 467 -11.33 -15.53 3.58
N ILE A 468 -12.34 -16.36 3.87
CA ILE A 468 -12.32 -17.35 4.96
C ILE A 468 -11.13 -18.32 4.79
N GLN A 469 -10.88 -18.83 3.58
CA GLN A 469 -9.74 -19.73 3.34
C GLN A 469 -8.39 -19.05 3.57
N ASP A 470 -8.22 -17.81 3.08
CA ASP A 470 -6.99 -17.03 3.28
C ASP A 470 -6.75 -16.73 4.77
N TYR A 471 -7.78 -16.33 5.53
CA TYR A 471 -7.64 -16.10 6.97
C TYR A 471 -7.34 -17.39 7.76
N ILE A 472 -7.99 -18.51 7.43
CA ILE A 472 -7.69 -19.82 8.06
C ILE A 472 -6.23 -20.20 7.78
N ARG A 473 -5.75 -20.04 6.54
CA ARG A 473 -4.34 -20.29 6.21
C ARG A 473 -3.40 -19.35 6.96
N ALA A 474 -3.75 -18.07 7.11
CA ALA A 474 -2.96 -17.10 7.86
C ALA A 474 -2.85 -17.48 9.35
N ILE A 475 -3.95 -17.95 9.95
CA ILE A 475 -3.98 -18.46 11.33
C ILE A 475 -3.17 -19.75 11.46
N ASN A 476 -3.25 -20.67 10.49
CA ASN A 476 -2.45 -21.90 10.52
C ASN A 476 -0.94 -21.63 10.46
N ILE A 477 -0.51 -20.56 9.78
CA ILE A 477 0.90 -20.12 9.74
C ILE A 477 1.29 -19.34 11.01
N ARG A 478 0.44 -18.43 11.48
CA ARG A 478 0.68 -17.60 12.67
C ARG A 478 -0.56 -17.59 13.59
N PRO A 479 -0.72 -18.60 14.46
CA PRO A 479 -1.93 -18.77 15.29
C PRO A 479 -2.21 -17.60 16.25
N THR A 480 -1.17 -16.85 16.62
CA THR A 480 -1.21 -15.71 17.54
C THR A 480 -1.63 -14.37 16.90
N MET A 481 -1.93 -14.34 15.59
CA MET A 481 -2.37 -13.12 14.91
C MET A 481 -3.85 -12.80 15.21
N ALA A 482 -4.09 -11.93 16.19
CA ALA A 482 -5.43 -11.48 16.57
C ALA A 482 -6.24 -10.88 15.40
N GLU A 483 -5.59 -10.13 14.50
CA GLU A 483 -6.20 -9.54 13.31
C GLU A 483 -6.83 -10.58 12.38
N ALA A 484 -6.16 -11.72 12.19
CA ALA A 484 -6.66 -12.79 11.33
C ALA A 484 -7.88 -13.47 11.95
N HIS A 485 -7.90 -13.67 13.27
CA HIS A 485 -9.09 -14.17 13.98
C HIS A 485 -10.26 -13.18 13.91
N ALA A 486 -10.02 -11.88 14.09
CA ALA A 486 -11.06 -10.85 13.99
C ALA A 486 -11.62 -10.70 12.57
N ASN A 487 -10.77 -10.78 11.55
CA ASN A 487 -11.19 -10.73 10.15
C ASN A 487 -11.93 -12.01 9.72
N LEU A 488 -11.47 -13.19 10.18
CA LEU A 488 -12.18 -14.46 10.02
C LEU A 488 -13.57 -14.42 10.69
N ALA A 489 -13.65 -13.91 11.92
CA ALA A 489 -14.91 -13.73 12.63
C ALA A 489 -15.88 -12.83 11.84
N SER A 490 -15.36 -11.73 11.29
CA SER A 490 -16.13 -10.81 10.46
C SER A 490 -16.63 -11.47 9.17
N ALA A 491 -15.82 -12.31 8.53
CA ALA A 491 -16.22 -13.08 7.36
C ALA A 491 -17.26 -14.18 7.69
N TYR A 492 -17.10 -14.91 8.81
CA TYR A 492 -18.12 -15.85 9.28
C TYR A 492 -19.46 -15.17 9.54
N LYS A 493 -19.46 -13.98 10.16
CA LYS A 493 -20.67 -13.16 10.36
C LYS A 493 -21.33 -12.80 9.03
N ASP A 494 -20.56 -12.34 8.05
CA ASP A 494 -21.08 -11.97 6.72
C ASP A 494 -21.59 -13.19 5.92
N SER A 495 -21.06 -14.39 6.18
CA SER A 495 -21.55 -15.68 5.67
C SER A 495 -22.62 -16.35 6.55
N GLY A 496 -23.17 -15.66 7.57
CA GLY A 496 -24.24 -16.18 8.44
C GLY A 496 -23.82 -17.24 9.48
N HIS A 497 -22.53 -17.57 9.59
CA HIS A 497 -21.98 -18.55 10.54
C HIS A 497 -21.73 -17.91 11.92
N VAL A 498 -22.79 -17.40 12.54
CA VAL A 498 -22.70 -16.44 13.66
C VAL A 498 -22.01 -17.01 14.91
N GLU A 499 -22.22 -18.29 15.26
CA GLU A 499 -21.52 -18.92 16.40
C GLU A 499 -20.00 -19.04 16.16
N ALA A 500 -19.59 -19.33 14.92
CA ALA A 500 -18.18 -19.37 14.54
C ALA A 500 -17.56 -17.96 14.62
N ALA A 501 -18.31 -16.93 14.24
CA ALA A 501 -17.91 -15.55 14.42
C ALA A 501 -17.70 -15.18 15.90
N ILE A 502 -18.64 -15.53 16.78
CA ILE A 502 -18.53 -15.29 18.23
C ILE A 502 -17.27 -15.97 18.79
N LYS A 503 -17.01 -17.24 18.43
CA LYS A 503 -15.81 -17.96 18.85
C LYS A 503 -14.52 -17.29 18.37
N SER A 504 -14.44 -16.93 17.09
CA SER A 504 -13.24 -16.28 16.54
C SER A 504 -13.01 -14.85 17.08
N TYR A 505 -14.08 -14.09 17.38
CA TYR A 505 -13.93 -12.80 18.08
C TYR A 505 -13.42 -12.97 19.52
N LYS A 506 -13.96 -13.94 20.28
CA LYS A 506 -13.44 -14.26 21.62
C LYS A 506 -11.95 -14.65 21.55
N GLN A 507 -11.56 -15.48 20.58
CA GLN A 507 -10.15 -15.86 20.36
C GLN A 507 -9.25 -14.66 20.03
N ALA A 508 -9.73 -13.70 19.23
CA ALA A 508 -8.99 -12.47 18.93
C ALA A 508 -8.76 -11.61 20.18
N LEU A 509 -9.74 -11.53 21.08
CA LEU A 509 -9.66 -10.78 22.33
C LEU A 509 -8.82 -11.47 23.40
N GLU A 510 -8.78 -12.80 23.43
CA GLU A 510 -7.82 -13.57 24.25
C GLU A 510 -6.36 -13.28 23.84
N LEU A 511 -6.11 -13.13 22.54
CA LEU A 511 -4.78 -12.81 22.00
C LEU A 511 -4.42 -11.31 22.14
N ARG A 512 -5.42 -10.42 22.08
CA ARG A 512 -5.26 -8.97 22.27
C ARG A 512 -6.50 -8.37 22.97
N PRO A 513 -6.45 -8.13 24.29
CA PRO A 513 -7.57 -7.55 25.02
C PRO A 513 -7.90 -6.10 24.61
N ASP A 514 -6.91 -5.23 24.40
CA ASP A 514 -7.13 -3.87 23.85
C ASP A 514 -7.25 -3.94 22.32
N PHE A 515 -8.39 -4.44 21.83
CA PHE A 515 -8.70 -4.53 20.40
C PHE A 515 -10.12 -3.99 20.10
N PRO A 516 -10.28 -2.65 20.02
CA PRO A 516 -11.57 -1.97 19.85
C PRO A 516 -12.48 -2.55 18.76
N GLU A 517 -11.93 -2.89 17.60
CA GLU A 517 -12.68 -3.46 16.47
C GLU A 517 -13.28 -4.82 16.81
N ALA A 518 -12.52 -5.68 17.51
CA ALA A 518 -12.99 -6.99 17.93
C ALA A 518 -14.03 -6.88 19.04
N THR A 519 -13.82 -6.03 20.05
CA THR A 519 -14.79 -5.77 21.14
C THR A 519 -16.13 -5.26 20.59
N CYS A 520 -16.09 -4.23 19.73
CA CYS A 520 -17.29 -3.60 19.17
C CYS A 520 -18.07 -4.55 18.25
N ASN A 521 -17.37 -5.35 17.43
CA ASN A 521 -18.02 -6.33 16.56
C ASN A 521 -18.51 -7.56 17.33
N LEU A 522 -17.84 -7.98 18.40
CA LEU A 522 -18.34 -9.04 19.28
C LEU A 522 -19.66 -8.62 19.94
N LEU A 523 -19.71 -7.43 20.57
CA LEU A 523 -20.93 -6.89 21.17
C LEU A 523 -22.09 -6.85 20.17
N HIS A 524 -21.83 -6.35 18.97
CA HIS A 524 -22.81 -6.35 17.89
C HIS A 524 -23.32 -7.76 17.54
N THR A 525 -22.41 -8.73 17.48
CA THR A 525 -22.73 -10.12 17.10
C THR A 525 -23.54 -10.83 18.19
N LEU A 526 -23.20 -10.59 19.47
CA LEU A 526 -23.96 -11.06 20.65
C LEU A 526 -25.38 -10.48 20.66
N GLN A 527 -25.51 -9.15 20.48
CA GLN A 527 -26.80 -8.46 20.36
C GLN A 527 -27.68 -9.05 19.23
N CYS A 528 -27.08 -9.48 18.11
CA CYS A 528 -27.81 -10.08 16.99
C CYS A 528 -28.35 -11.49 17.28
N VAL A 529 -27.76 -12.24 18.21
CA VAL A 529 -28.26 -13.57 18.63
C VAL A 529 -29.01 -13.53 19.97
N CYS A 530 -29.30 -12.33 20.51
CA CYS A 530 -29.88 -12.15 21.84
C CYS A 530 -29.06 -12.83 22.95
N ASP A 531 -27.74 -12.81 22.81
CA ASP A 531 -26.83 -13.12 23.91
C ASP A 531 -26.64 -11.84 24.74
N TRP A 532 -27.22 -11.83 25.94
CA TRP A 532 -27.31 -10.67 26.82
C TRP A 532 -26.44 -10.79 28.08
N GLU A 533 -25.54 -11.77 28.12
CA GLU A 533 -24.56 -11.94 29.21
C GLU A 533 -23.65 -10.71 29.34
N ASP A 534 -23.62 -10.12 30.53
CA ASP A 534 -22.92 -8.86 30.87
C ASP A 534 -23.26 -7.66 29.96
N ARG A 535 -24.45 -7.64 29.33
CA ARG A 535 -24.81 -6.64 28.29
C ARG A 535 -24.51 -5.20 28.70
N GLU A 536 -24.90 -4.78 29.90
CA GLU A 536 -24.68 -3.41 30.40
C GLU A 536 -23.19 -3.07 30.49
N SER A 537 -22.38 -3.96 31.09
CA SER A 537 -20.93 -3.79 31.20
C SER A 537 -20.26 -3.65 29.82
N ARG A 538 -20.66 -4.50 28.86
CA ARG A 538 -20.14 -4.46 27.48
C ARG A 538 -20.53 -3.19 26.73
N PHE A 539 -21.75 -2.66 26.94
CA PHE A 539 -22.14 -1.37 26.36
C PHE A 539 -21.37 -0.20 26.98
N ASN A 540 -21.14 -0.22 28.29
CA ASN A 540 -20.32 0.78 28.98
C ASN A 540 -18.85 0.76 28.49
N GLU A 541 -18.27 -0.42 28.29
CA GLU A 541 -16.95 -0.61 27.70
C GLU A 541 -16.87 -0.01 26.28
N VAL A 542 -17.81 -0.38 25.41
CA VAL A 542 -17.87 0.11 24.03
C VAL A 542 -18.12 1.62 23.98
N GLU A 543 -18.95 2.18 24.85
CA GLU A 543 -19.11 3.64 24.94
C GLU A 543 -17.79 4.33 25.34
N GLY A 544 -17.05 3.76 26.31
CA GLY A 544 -15.72 4.25 26.70
C GLY A 544 -14.72 4.24 25.53
N ILE A 545 -14.69 3.15 24.76
CA ILE A 545 -13.90 3.01 23.54
C ILE A 545 -14.27 4.10 22.52
N LEU A 546 -15.56 4.30 22.25
CA LEU A 546 -16.04 5.28 21.27
C LEU A 546 -15.68 6.72 21.68
N ARG A 547 -15.88 7.08 22.95
CA ARG A 547 -15.52 8.41 23.47
C ARG A 547 -14.00 8.65 23.39
N LYS A 548 -13.17 7.62 23.64
CA LYS A 548 -11.69 7.67 23.45
C LYS A 548 -11.33 7.88 21.97
N GLN A 549 -11.88 7.09 21.05
CA GLN A 549 -11.61 7.19 19.61
C GLN A 549 -12.02 8.53 19.01
N ILE A 550 -13.21 9.04 19.35
CA ILE A 550 -13.72 10.33 18.89
C ILE A 550 -12.79 11.48 19.34
N LYS A 551 -12.32 11.43 20.60
CA LYS A 551 -11.35 12.40 21.16
C LYS A 551 -9.99 12.32 20.46
N MET A 552 -9.51 11.11 20.13
CA MET A 552 -8.28 10.89 19.36
C MET A 552 -8.43 11.22 17.86
N SER A 553 -9.64 11.56 17.40
CA SER A 553 -9.98 11.77 15.99
C SER A 553 -9.71 10.59 15.06
N VAL A 554 -9.81 9.38 15.60
CA VAL A 554 -9.81 8.12 14.83
C VAL A 554 -11.26 7.81 14.40
N ILE A 555 -11.43 7.04 13.32
CA ILE A 555 -12.74 6.52 12.91
C ILE A 555 -13.28 5.56 14.00
N PRO A 556 -14.51 5.74 14.50
CA PRO A 556 -15.04 4.87 15.56
C PRO A 556 -15.28 3.42 15.10
N SER A 557 -14.95 2.44 15.93
CA SER A 557 -15.13 1.01 15.60
C SER A 557 -16.60 0.57 15.53
N VAL A 558 -17.54 1.36 16.06
CA VAL A 558 -18.98 1.20 15.83
C VAL A 558 -19.42 2.06 14.65
N GLN A 559 -19.98 1.42 13.63
CA GLN A 559 -20.56 2.10 12.46
C GLN A 559 -21.85 2.86 12.84
N PRO A 560 -22.18 3.97 12.17
CA PRO A 560 -23.42 4.71 12.40
C PRO A 560 -24.69 3.84 12.32
N PHE A 561 -24.73 2.87 11.42
CA PHE A 561 -25.83 1.90 11.31
C PHE A 561 -26.00 0.98 12.53
N HIS A 562 -24.93 0.64 13.24
CA HIS A 562 -25.06 -0.14 14.49
C HIS A 562 -25.53 0.76 15.64
N ALA A 563 -25.04 2.01 15.69
CA ALA A 563 -25.38 2.96 16.75
C ALA A 563 -26.89 3.28 16.86
N ILE A 564 -27.66 3.19 15.76
CA ILE A 564 -29.12 3.45 15.80
C ILE A 564 -29.85 2.53 16.79
N ALA A 565 -29.45 1.26 16.86
CA ALA A 565 -30.09 0.20 17.65
C ALA A 565 -29.44 0.02 19.04
N TYR A 566 -28.39 0.79 19.35
CA TYR A 566 -27.72 0.74 20.63
C TYR A 566 -28.35 1.74 21.62
N PRO A 567 -28.31 1.47 22.94
CA PRO A 567 -28.76 2.40 23.97
C PRO A 567 -27.73 3.53 24.21
N LEU A 568 -27.21 4.12 23.14
CA LEU A 568 -26.27 5.25 23.19
C LEU A 568 -27.03 6.58 23.23
N ASP A 569 -26.40 7.55 23.92
CA ASP A 569 -26.74 8.97 23.84
C ASP A 569 -26.87 9.46 22.38
N PRO A 570 -27.96 10.17 22.01
CA PRO A 570 -28.14 10.69 20.66
C PRO A 570 -27.02 11.61 20.16
N GLN A 571 -26.38 12.39 21.05
CA GLN A 571 -25.27 13.27 20.65
C GLN A 571 -24.02 12.45 20.30
N LEU A 572 -23.71 11.40 21.05
CA LEU A 572 -22.66 10.44 20.70
C LEU A 572 -22.93 9.76 19.35
N ALA A 573 -24.17 9.39 19.03
CA ALA A 573 -24.52 8.82 17.72
C ALA A 573 -24.31 9.82 16.55
N LEU A 574 -24.60 11.11 16.77
CA LEU A 574 -24.26 12.18 15.81
C LEU A 574 -22.73 12.34 15.66
N ASP A 575 -21.97 12.25 16.74
CA ASP A 575 -20.50 12.40 16.70
C ASP A 575 -19.80 11.21 16.03
N ILE A 576 -20.33 9.99 16.17
CA ILE A 576 -19.91 8.84 15.36
C ILE A 576 -20.13 9.15 13.87
N SER A 577 -21.33 9.60 13.50
CA SER A 577 -21.70 9.92 12.13
C SER A 577 -20.82 11.04 11.53
N ARG A 578 -20.51 12.08 12.32
CA ARG A 578 -19.57 13.16 11.95
C ARG A 578 -18.16 12.66 11.65
N LYS A 579 -17.64 11.69 12.41
CA LYS A 579 -16.30 11.11 12.14
C LYS A 579 -16.30 10.28 10.85
N TYR A 580 -17.36 9.53 10.58
CA TYR A 580 -17.51 8.80 9.31
C TYR A 580 -17.65 9.76 8.12
N ALA A 581 -18.40 10.86 8.24
CA ALA A 581 -18.49 11.89 7.20
C ALA A 581 -17.13 12.56 6.93
N ALA A 582 -16.39 12.92 7.98
CA ALA A 582 -15.04 13.49 7.84
C ALA A 582 -14.06 12.51 7.17
N HIS A 583 -14.15 11.20 7.46
CA HIS A 583 -13.39 10.18 6.75
C HIS A 583 -13.75 10.13 5.26
N CYS A 584 -15.04 10.24 4.90
CA CYS A 584 -15.46 10.30 3.49
C CYS A 584 -14.90 11.54 2.78
N SER A 585 -14.78 12.70 3.45
CA SER A 585 -14.08 13.88 2.90
C SER A 585 -12.57 13.66 2.70
N ILE A 586 -11.91 12.89 3.57
CA ILE A 586 -10.50 12.50 3.40
C ILE A 586 -10.32 11.52 2.24
N VAL A 587 -11.29 10.64 1.99
CA VAL A 587 -11.28 9.76 0.79
C VAL A 587 -11.52 10.59 -0.47
N ALA A 588 -12.51 11.48 -0.45
CA ALA A 588 -12.82 12.38 -1.57
C ALA A 588 -11.63 13.26 -2.00
N SER A 589 -10.87 13.81 -1.05
CA SER A 589 -9.74 14.69 -1.39
C SER A 589 -8.59 13.97 -2.12
N ARG A 590 -8.47 12.64 -2.00
CA ARG A 590 -7.45 11.85 -2.72
C ARG A 590 -7.64 11.90 -4.24
N PHE A 591 -8.87 12.02 -4.72
CA PHE A 591 -9.17 12.14 -6.15
C PHE A 591 -8.76 13.50 -6.75
N SER A 592 -8.41 14.48 -5.92
CA SER A 592 -7.86 15.79 -6.33
C SER A 592 -8.69 16.52 -7.41
N LEU A 593 -10.02 16.38 -7.35
CA LEU A 593 -10.92 17.04 -8.30
C LEU A 593 -10.98 18.56 -8.07
N PRO A 594 -11.04 19.37 -9.13
CA PRO A 594 -11.37 20.79 -9.00
C PRO A 594 -12.83 20.96 -8.55
N PRO A 595 -13.20 22.12 -7.97
CA PRO A 595 -14.59 22.43 -7.66
C PRO A 595 -15.49 22.32 -8.88
N PHE A 596 -16.67 21.70 -8.71
CA PHE A 596 -17.63 21.47 -9.78
C PHE A 596 -18.39 22.74 -10.19
N ASN A 597 -18.79 22.80 -11.47
CA ASN A 597 -19.60 23.89 -12.01
C ASN A 597 -21.08 23.53 -11.93
N TYR A 598 -21.81 24.11 -10.98
CA TYR A 598 -23.23 23.84 -10.80
C TYR A 598 -24.11 24.45 -11.91
N PRO A 599 -25.35 23.96 -12.08
CA PRO A 599 -26.37 24.63 -12.88
C PRO A 599 -26.60 26.08 -12.41
N THR A 600 -26.97 26.98 -13.30
CA THR A 600 -27.29 28.37 -12.93
C THR A 600 -28.50 28.38 -11.99
N PRO A 601 -28.44 29.04 -10.82
CA PRO A 601 -29.50 29.01 -9.81
C PRO A 601 -30.67 29.94 -10.20
N LEU A 602 -31.40 29.55 -11.25
CA LEU A 602 -32.60 30.22 -11.71
C LEU A 602 -33.85 29.54 -11.14
N PRO A 603 -34.80 30.30 -10.56
CA PRO A 603 -36.12 29.76 -10.25
C PRO A 603 -36.76 29.21 -11.52
N ILE A 604 -37.42 28.06 -11.40
CA ILE A 604 -38.09 27.35 -12.52
C ILE A 604 -39.19 28.22 -13.19
N LYS A 605 -39.64 29.28 -12.50
CA LYS A 605 -40.59 30.29 -13.00
C LYS A 605 -39.95 31.40 -13.86
N SER A 606 -38.67 31.32 -14.21
CA SER A 606 -37.98 32.38 -14.96
C SER A 606 -38.59 32.59 -16.35
N ALA A 607 -38.87 33.85 -16.71
CA ALA A 607 -39.74 34.18 -17.84
C ALA A 607 -39.23 33.65 -19.20
N GLY A 608 -39.97 32.69 -19.78
CA GLY A 608 -39.81 32.26 -21.17
C GLY A 608 -39.15 30.89 -21.40
N VAL A 609 -38.62 30.22 -20.37
CA VAL A 609 -37.97 28.90 -20.51
C VAL A 609 -38.56 27.91 -19.49
N ASN A 610 -39.14 26.80 -19.98
CA ASN A 610 -39.63 25.73 -19.12
C ASN A 610 -38.48 24.78 -18.74
N VAL A 611 -37.81 25.04 -17.61
CA VAL A 611 -36.67 24.24 -17.13
C VAL A 611 -37.15 23.22 -16.10
N ARG A 612 -36.85 21.93 -16.33
CA ARG A 612 -37.17 20.83 -15.41
C ARG A 612 -36.12 20.72 -14.32
N LEU A 613 -36.55 20.40 -13.09
CA LEU A 613 -35.63 20.14 -12.00
C LEU A 613 -35.01 18.74 -12.15
N ARG A 614 -33.70 18.66 -12.39
CA ARG A 614 -32.97 17.37 -12.44
C ARG A 614 -32.70 16.85 -11.03
N VAL A 615 -33.25 15.69 -10.71
CA VAL A 615 -33.10 15.01 -9.42
C VAL A 615 -32.39 13.67 -9.64
N GLY A 616 -31.25 13.49 -8.99
CA GLY A 616 -30.45 12.26 -9.07
C GLY A 616 -30.60 11.42 -7.80
N TYR A 617 -30.98 10.16 -7.93
CA TYR A 617 -31.06 9.19 -6.84
C TYR A 617 -29.86 8.24 -6.88
N VAL A 618 -29.02 8.25 -5.86
CA VAL A 618 -27.84 7.37 -5.76
C VAL A 618 -28.13 6.25 -4.77
N SER A 619 -28.01 5.00 -5.21
CA SER A 619 -28.23 3.84 -4.34
C SER A 619 -27.47 2.58 -4.76
N SER A 620 -26.96 1.81 -3.80
CA SER A 620 -26.57 0.40 -4.00
C SER A 620 -27.77 -0.56 -3.99
N ASP A 621 -28.98 -0.07 -3.73
CA ASP A 621 -30.10 -0.90 -3.30
C ASP A 621 -31.21 -1.01 -4.35
N PHE A 622 -30.90 -0.65 -5.61
CA PHE A 622 -31.72 -0.88 -6.80
C PHE A 622 -31.68 -2.36 -7.22
N GLY A 623 -32.53 -3.17 -6.61
CA GLY A 623 -32.54 -4.64 -6.71
C GLY A 623 -33.49 -5.25 -5.67
N ASN A 624 -33.30 -6.51 -5.31
CA ASN A 624 -34.11 -7.17 -4.28
C ASN A 624 -33.70 -6.74 -2.85
N HIS A 625 -34.00 -5.49 -2.52
CA HIS A 625 -33.71 -4.84 -1.25
C HIS A 625 -34.94 -4.08 -0.73
N PRO A 626 -35.15 -3.97 0.60
CA PRO A 626 -36.30 -3.25 1.18
C PRO A 626 -36.51 -1.83 0.64
N LEU A 627 -35.44 -1.11 0.26
CA LEU A 627 -35.57 0.21 -0.37
C LEU A 627 -36.37 0.11 -1.68
N SER A 628 -36.00 -0.77 -2.60
CA SER A 628 -36.69 -0.95 -3.88
C SER A 628 -38.10 -1.54 -3.72
N HIS A 629 -38.32 -2.39 -2.70
CA HIS A 629 -39.66 -2.90 -2.36
C HIS A 629 -40.64 -1.78 -1.97
N LEU A 630 -40.12 -0.67 -1.44
CA LEU A 630 -40.90 0.46 -0.93
C LEU A 630 -40.91 1.66 -1.89
N MET A 631 -39.84 1.89 -2.63
CA MET A 631 -39.69 3.03 -3.53
C MET A 631 -39.97 2.71 -5.00
N GLY A 632 -40.26 1.46 -5.38
CA GLY A 632 -40.33 0.99 -6.77
C GLY A 632 -41.02 1.95 -7.76
N SER A 633 -42.26 2.36 -7.49
CA SER A 633 -42.98 3.32 -8.36
C SER A 633 -42.53 4.78 -8.25
N VAL A 634 -41.83 5.20 -7.18
CA VAL A 634 -41.53 6.62 -6.90
C VAL A 634 -40.83 7.27 -8.08
N PHE A 635 -39.82 6.59 -8.62
CA PHE A 635 -38.98 7.09 -9.71
C PHE A 635 -39.75 7.34 -11.01
N GLY A 636 -40.79 6.54 -11.30
CA GLY A 636 -41.66 6.70 -12.46
C GLY A 636 -42.91 7.55 -12.22
N MET A 637 -43.26 7.83 -10.96
CA MET A 637 -44.44 8.63 -10.58
C MET A 637 -44.19 10.14 -10.56
N HIS A 638 -42.94 10.58 -10.72
CA HIS A 638 -42.61 12.00 -10.82
C HIS A 638 -43.28 12.67 -12.02
N ASN A 639 -43.73 13.92 -11.82
CA ASN A 639 -44.31 14.72 -12.89
C ASN A 639 -43.20 15.15 -13.86
N ARG A 640 -43.17 14.48 -15.02
CA ARG A 640 -42.19 14.69 -16.09
C ARG A 640 -42.19 16.11 -16.65
N ASP A 641 -43.27 16.88 -16.53
CA ASP A 641 -43.28 18.28 -16.97
C ASP A 641 -42.45 19.21 -16.06
N THR A 642 -42.20 18.79 -14.81
CA THR A 642 -41.53 19.59 -13.78
C THR A 642 -40.22 19.00 -13.25
N VAL A 643 -40.08 17.67 -13.26
CA VAL A 643 -38.94 16.94 -12.71
C VAL A 643 -38.36 16.00 -13.77
N GLU A 644 -37.03 15.92 -13.85
CA GLU A 644 -36.28 14.99 -14.67
C GLU A 644 -35.50 14.04 -13.74
N VAL A 645 -35.78 12.75 -13.81
CA VAL A 645 -35.32 11.75 -12.83
C VAL A 645 -34.14 10.95 -13.36
N PHE A 646 -33.05 10.93 -12.59
CA PHE A 646 -31.87 10.11 -12.82
C PHE A 646 -31.70 9.12 -11.66
N CYS A 647 -31.42 7.85 -11.96
CA CYS A 647 -31.09 6.83 -10.97
C CYS A 647 -29.68 6.27 -11.24
N TYR A 648 -28.76 6.47 -10.29
CA TYR A 648 -27.38 5.99 -10.35
C TYR A 648 -27.21 4.75 -9.45
N ALA A 649 -27.07 3.59 -10.08
CA ALA A 649 -26.95 2.32 -9.37
C ALA A 649 -25.50 1.99 -9.03
N LEU A 650 -25.19 2.00 -7.73
CA LEU A 650 -23.89 1.60 -7.20
C LEU A 650 -23.70 0.07 -7.18
N SER A 651 -24.74 -0.69 -7.48
CA SER A 651 -24.75 -2.16 -7.56
C SER A 651 -25.12 -2.64 -8.96
N SER A 652 -24.45 -3.69 -9.42
CA SER A 652 -24.73 -4.33 -10.70
C SER A 652 -26.15 -4.89 -10.75
N ASN A 653 -26.70 -5.01 -11.96
CA ASN A 653 -28.04 -5.60 -12.16
C ASN A 653 -28.13 -7.03 -11.60
N ASP A 654 -29.05 -7.25 -10.64
CA ASP A 654 -29.28 -8.55 -9.99
C ASP A 654 -30.31 -9.43 -10.72
N GLY A 655 -30.84 -8.96 -11.86
CA GLY A 655 -31.83 -9.65 -12.69
C GLY A 655 -33.24 -9.69 -12.09
N THR A 656 -33.48 -9.03 -10.95
CA THR A 656 -34.76 -9.10 -10.24
C THR A 656 -35.79 -8.13 -10.80
N GLU A 657 -37.08 -8.43 -10.59
CA GLU A 657 -38.19 -7.58 -11.05
C GLU A 657 -38.05 -6.13 -10.56
N TRP A 658 -37.49 -5.92 -9.37
CA TRP A 658 -37.29 -4.61 -8.75
C TRP A 658 -36.28 -3.75 -9.52
N ARG A 659 -35.15 -4.33 -9.94
CA ARG A 659 -34.14 -3.66 -10.74
C ARG A 659 -34.65 -3.37 -12.15
N LEU A 660 -35.19 -4.39 -12.83
CA LEU A 660 -35.72 -4.27 -14.18
C LEU A 660 -36.85 -3.23 -14.26
N ARG A 661 -37.75 -3.22 -13.27
CA ARG A 661 -38.82 -2.24 -13.19
C ARG A 661 -38.30 -0.82 -13.00
N THR A 662 -37.42 -0.61 -12.01
CA THR A 662 -36.87 0.73 -11.75
C THR A 662 -36.13 1.29 -12.97
N GLN A 663 -35.39 0.43 -13.68
CA GLN A 663 -34.72 0.76 -14.93
C GLN A 663 -35.69 1.10 -16.09
N SER A 664 -36.91 0.56 -16.08
CA SER A 664 -37.94 0.85 -17.09
C SER A 664 -38.87 2.04 -16.77
N GLU A 665 -39.03 2.37 -15.49
CA GLU A 665 -39.95 3.42 -15.02
C GLU A 665 -39.25 4.77 -14.78
N ALA A 666 -37.99 4.76 -14.33
CA ALA A 666 -37.16 5.96 -14.25
C ALA A 666 -36.85 6.50 -15.65
N GLU A 667 -36.70 7.83 -15.77
CA GLU A 667 -36.43 8.46 -17.07
C GLU A 667 -35.00 8.21 -17.55
N HIS A 668 -34.02 8.33 -16.64
CA HIS A 668 -32.64 7.93 -16.86
C HIS A 668 -32.22 6.95 -15.76
N PHE A 669 -31.71 5.78 -16.14
CA PHE A 669 -31.16 4.79 -15.21
C PHE A 669 -29.75 4.39 -15.66
N VAL A 670 -28.76 4.63 -14.82
CA VAL A 670 -27.34 4.42 -15.13
C VAL A 670 -26.75 3.42 -14.15
N ASP A 671 -26.21 2.32 -14.68
CA ASP A 671 -25.41 1.38 -13.90
C ASP A 671 -23.99 1.93 -13.78
N VAL A 672 -23.60 2.30 -12.56
CA VAL A 672 -22.29 2.88 -12.24
C VAL A 672 -21.49 1.98 -11.30
N SER A 673 -21.90 0.72 -11.12
CA SER A 673 -21.30 -0.20 -10.15
C SER A 673 -19.82 -0.51 -10.42
N SER A 674 -19.41 -0.44 -11.68
CA SER A 674 -18.03 -0.65 -12.15
C SER A 674 -17.18 0.63 -12.21
N MET A 675 -17.73 1.80 -11.89
CA MET A 675 -17.03 3.09 -11.97
C MET A 675 -16.39 3.49 -10.64
N THR A 676 -15.26 4.20 -10.70
CA THR A 676 -14.62 4.83 -9.53
C THR A 676 -15.43 6.04 -9.05
N SER A 677 -15.26 6.46 -7.79
CA SER A 677 -16.19 7.41 -7.18
C SER A 677 -16.08 8.82 -7.79
N ASP A 678 -14.91 9.18 -8.31
CA ASP A 678 -14.66 10.42 -9.03
C ASP A 678 -15.30 10.43 -10.43
N MET A 679 -15.29 9.31 -11.15
CA MET A 679 -16.01 9.17 -12.42
C MET A 679 -17.52 9.38 -12.22
N ILE A 680 -18.08 8.82 -11.15
CA ILE A 680 -19.50 8.98 -10.81
C ILE A 680 -19.80 10.45 -10.45
N ALA A 681 -18.95 11.10 -9.66
CA ALA A 681 -19.13 12.51 -9.33
C ALA A 681 -19.05 13.43 -10.58
N ARG A 682 -18.11 13.17 -11.50
CA ARG A 682 -18.02 13.88 -12.79
C ARG A 682 -19.30 13.71 -13.61
N MET A 683 -19.76 12.46 -13.78
CA MET A 683 -21.01 12.15 -14.50
C MET A 683 -22.21 12.89 -13.92
N ILE A 684 -22.40 12.85 -12.59
CA ILE A 684 -23.50 13.56 -11.90
C ILE A 684 -23.44 15.08 -12.16
N ASN A 685 -22.24 15.67 -12.23
CA ASN A 685 -22.10 17.09 -12.55
C ASN A 685 -22.33 17.38 -14.05
N GLU A 686 -21.85 16.52 -14.95
CA GLU A 686 -22.07 16.61 -16.40
C GLU A 686 -23.56 16.49 -16.76
N ASP A 687 -24.30 15.62 -16.08
CA ASP A 687 -25.76 15.48 -16.14
C ASP A 687 -26.51 16.72 -15.61
N ARG A 688 -25.81 17.67 -14.97
CA ARG A 688 -26.37 18.91 -14.38
C ARG A 688 -27.46 18.63 -13.34
N ILE A 689 -27.23 17.64 -12.46
CA ILE A 689 -28.13 17.36 -11.35
C ILE A 689 -28.24 18.59 -10.42
N HIS A 690 -29.48 18.98 -10.09
CA HIS A 690 -29.77 20.11 -9.21
C HIS A 690 -29.89 19.63 -7.74
N ILE A 691 -30.57 18.50 -7.53
CA ILE A 691 -30.73 17.87 -6.21
C ILE A 691 -30.24 16.42 -6.29
N LEU A 692 -29.23 16.08 -5.50
CA LEU A 692 -28.71 14.73 -5.39
C LEU A 692 -29.18 14.06 -4.08
N VAL A 693 -29.81 12.89 -4.22
CA VAL A 693 -30.48 12.16 -3.15
C VAL A 693 -29.67 10.93 -2.76
N ASN A 694 -29.16 10.94 -1.54
CA ASN A 694 -28.51 9.80 -0.91
C ASN A 694 -29.56 8.84 -0.36
N LEU A 695 -29.74 7.69 -1.02
CA LEU A 695 -30.65 6.62 -0.60
C LEU A 695 -29.94 5.49 0.17
N ASN A 696 -28.71 5.71 0.64
CA ASN A 696 -27.94 4.74 1.42
C ASN A 696 -27.65 5.20 2.85
N GLY A 697 -27.19 6.45 3.04
CA GLY A 697 -26.53 6.89 4.27
C GLY A 697 -25.38 5.95 4.63
N TYR A 698 -25.42 5.31 5.79
CA TYR A 698 -24.34 4.41 6.26
C TYR A 698 -24.68 2.91 6.17
N THR A 699 -25.40 2.49 5.13
CA THR A 699 -25.66 1.06 4.84
C THR A 699 -24.53 0.40 4.03
N LYS A 700 -24.61 -0.93 3.85
CA LYS A 700 -23.65 -1.69 3.03
C LYS A 700 -23.80 -1.26 1.56
N GLY A 701 -22.68 -0.95 0.89
CA GLY A 701 -22.67 -0.49 -0.50
C GLY A 701 -22.71 1.04 -0.66
N ALA A 702 -22.86 1.79 0.42
CA ALA A 702 -22.80 3.25 0.41
C ALA A 702 -21.43 3.78 -0.04
N ARG A 703 -21.44 4.78 -0.92
CA ARG A 703 -20.25 5.48 -1.45
C ARG A 703 -20.36 6.98 -1.17
N ASN A 704 -20.35 7.33 0.12
CA ASN A 704 -20.60 8.69 0.61
C ASN A 704 -19.50 9.69 0.21
N GLU A 705 -18.33 9.23 -0.20
CA GLU A 705 -17.28 10.05 -0.79
C GLU A 705 -17.71 10.72 -2.10
N ILE A 706 -18.67 10.14 -2.85
CA ILE A 706 -19.31 10.78 -4.03
C ILE A 706 -19.97 12.09 -3.60
N PHE A 707 -20.76 12.06 -2.52
CA PHE A 707 -21.41 13.23 -1.94
C PHE A 707 -20.39 14.19 -1.29
N ALA A 708 -19.31 13.67 -0.72
CA ALA A 708 -18.25 14.52 -0.15
C ALA A 708 -17.44 15.28 -1.22
N MET A 709 -17.47 14.86 -2.49
CA MET A 709 -16.96 15.61 -3.64
C MET A 709 -17.92 16.70 -4.15
N GLN A 710 -19.16 16.74 -3.65
CA GLN A 710 -20.19 17.75 -3.97
C GLN A 710 -20.42 17.99 -5.47
N PRO A 711 -20.82 16.98 -6.28
CA PRO A 711 -21.11 17.16 -7.70
C PRO A 711 -22.41 17.92 -8.01
N ALA A 712 -23.31 18.08 -7.04
CA ALA A 712 -24.58 18.81 -7.16
C ALA A 712 -24.69 19.94 -6.10
N PRO A 713 -25.39 21.05 -6.40
CA PRO A 713 -25.48 22.22 -5.52
C PRO A 713 -26.37 22.01 -4.28
N ILE A 714 -27.28 21.04 -4.31
CA ILE A 714 -28.09 20.63 -3.17
C ILE A 714 -27.97 19.11 -3.04
N GLN A 715 -27.63 18.63 -1.84
CA GLN A 715 -27.52 17.20 -1.55
C GLN A 715 -28.37 16.85 -0.33
N ILE A 716 -29.12 15.76 -0.41
CA ILE A 716 -30.08 15.39 0.65
C ILE A 716 -29.93 13.93 1.04
N SER A 717 -30.21 13.61 2.31
CA SER A 717 -30.37 12.24 2.80
C SER A 717 -31.86 11.87 2.82
N TYR A 718 -32.19 10.66 2.37
CA TYR A 718 -33.55 10.14 2.45
C TYR A 718 -33.59 8.61 2.62
N MET A 719 -34.42 8.15 3.57
CA MET A 719 -34.92 6.79 3.77
C MET A 719 -33.93 5.64 4.05
N GLY A 720 -32.86 5.48 3.26
CA GLY A 720 -31.94 4.34 3.34
C GLY A 720 -31.24 4.20 4.70
N PHE A 721 -31.07 5.31 5.41
CA PHE A 721 -30.52 5.36 6.76
C PHE A 721 -31.44 6.17 7.70
N PRO A 722 -32.00 5.56 8.78
CA PRO A 722 -32.91 6.23 9.70
C PRO A 722 -32.16 7.05 10.76
N GLY A 723 -31.32 7.99 10.32
CA GLY A 723 -30.51 8.85 11.17
C GLY A 723 -29.74 9.94 10.42
N THR A 724 -29.05 10.78 11.20
CA THR A 724 -28.17 11.85 10.73
C THR A 724 -26.93 11.32 10.00
N THR A 725 -26.61 11.84 8.81
CA THR A 725 -25.35 11.52 8.14
C THR A 725 -24.13 12.12 8.85
N GLY A 726 -24.32 13.10 9.75
CA GLY A 726 -23.22 13.84 10.38
C GLY A 726 -22.42 14.72 9.40
N ALA A 727 -22.83 14.78 8.13
CA ALA A 727 -22.06 15.36 7.04
C ALA A 727 -22.39 16.84 6.83
N LYS A 728 -21.35 17.67 6.67
CA LYS A 728 -21.51 19.09 6.28
C LYS A 728 -21.84 19.28 4.79
N TYR A 729 -21.65 18.23 3.99
CA TYR A 729 -21.92 18.21 2.56
C TYR A 729 -23.31 17.66 2.22
N ILE A 730 -24.14 17.30 3.21
CA ILE A 730 -25.55 16.96 3.02
C ILE A 730 -26.38 18.09 3.66
N ASP A 731 -27.14 18.81 2.85
CA ASP A 731 -27.86 20.02 3.24
C ASP A 731 -29.15 19.69 4.01
N TYR A 732 -29.90 18.69 3.55
CA TYR A 732 -31.23 18.36 4.06
C TYR A 732 -31.41 16.88 4.39
N LEU A 733 -32.25 16.60 5.38
CA LEU A 733 -32.76 15.26 5.69
C LEU A 733 -34.28 15.30 5.54
N VAL A 734 -34.80 14.50 4.61
CA VAL A 734 -36.25 14.37 4.39
C VAL A 734 -36.82 13.45 5.47
N SER A 735 -37.67 14.01 6.32
CA SER A 735 -38.30 13.37 7.48
C SER A 735 -39.74 13.87 7.63
N ASP A 736 -40.35 13.68 8.81
CA ASP A 736 -41.63 14.27 9.19
C ASP A 736 -41.59 14.81 10.61
N GLU A 737 -42.62 15.57 10.98
CA GLU A 737 -42.70 16.27 12.26
C GLU A 737 -42.80 15.32 13.47
N PHE A 738 -43.33 14.10 13.27
CA PHE A 738 -43.42 13.12 14.35
C PHE A 738 -42.10 12.39 14.57
N VAL A 739 -41.40 12.00 13.49
CA VAL A 739 -40.14 11.25 13.52
C VAL A 739 -38.96 12.13 13.94
N SER A 740 -38.89 13.35 13.42
CA SER A 740 -37.80 14.30 13.71
C SER A 740 -38.38 15.67 14.10
N PRO A 741 -39.09 15.79 15.25
CA PRO A 741 -39.63 17.08 15.70
C PRO A 741 -38.49 18.08 15.96
N LEU A 742 -38.73 19.37 15.69
CA LEU A 742 -37.67 20.40 15.77
C LEU A 742 -37.01 20.53 17.15
N LYS A 743 -37.66 20.08 18.23
CA LYS A 743 -37.05 19.99 19.57
C LYS A 743 -35.81 19.07 19.62
N PHE A 744 -35.69 18.14 18.67
CA PHE A 744 -34.54 17.25 18.49
C PHE A 744 -33.67 17.66 17.29
N ALA A 745 -33.81 18.87 16.73
CA ALA A 745 -33.01 19.31 15.58
C ALA A 745 -31.49 19.33 15.86
N SER A 746 -31.08 19.46 17.13
CA SER A 746 -29.66 19.45 17.56
C SER A 746 -28.93 18.15 17.28
N ILE A 747 -29.63 17.00 17.21
CA ILE A 747 -29.02 15.69 16.96
C ILE A 747 -28.91 15.35 15.46
N TYR A 748 -29.16 16.31 14.58
CA TYR A 748 -28.98 16.20 13.13
C TYR A 748 -27.98 17.27 12.64
N SER A 749 -27.16 16.92 11.64
CA SER A 749 -26.32 17.91 10.93
C SER A 749 -27.14 18.68 9.89
N GLU A 750 -28.03 17.96 9.23
CA GLU A 750 -28.84 18.37 8.11
C GLU A 750 -30.04 19.21 8.54
N LYS A 751 -30.58 19.96 7.59
CA LYS A 751 -31.84 20.67 7.77
C LYS A 751 -33.01 19.74 7.53
N LEU A 752 -33.73 19.45 8.61
CA LEU A 752 -34.97 18.67 8.60
C LEU A 752 -36.00 19.32 7.66
N VAL A 753 -36.47 18.53 6.70
CA VAL A 753 -37.61 18.85 5.85
C VAL A 753 -38.76 17.93 6.21
N HIS A 754 -39.85 18.50 6.69
CA HIS A 754 -41.01 17.73 7.15
C HIS A 754 -42.03 17.56 6.03
N LEU A 755 -42.20 16.31 5.57
CA LEU A 755 -43.34 15.93 4.73
C LEU A 755 -44.65 15.93 5.55
N PRO A 756 -45.83 16.11 4.91
CA PRO A 756 -47.05 16.47 5.65
C PRO A 756 -47.64 15.38 6.56
N HIS A 757 -47.40 14.09 6.24
CA HIS A 757 -48.07 12.94 6.90
C HIS A 757 -47.07 11.93 7.46
N CYS A 758 -46.21 11.38 6.59
CA CYS A 758 -45.15 10.44 6.93
C CYS A 758 -43.99 10.64 5.96
N TYR A 759 -42.77 10.55 6.46
CA TYR A 759 -41.59 10.55 5.59
C TYR A 759 -41.43 9.24 4.83
N PHE A 760 -41.93 8.13 5.37
CA PHE A 760 -41.64 6.78 4.91
C PHE A 760 -42.61 6.36 3.79
N VAL A 761 -42.13 6.39 2.54
CA VAL A 761 -42.90 5.92 1.38
C VAL A 761 -42.99 4.39 1.33
N ASN A 762 -44.00 3.87 0.64
CA ASN A 762 -44.10 2.46 0.24
C ASN A 762 -44.91 2.33 -1.07
N ASP A 763 -44.88 1.13 -1.66
CA ASP A 763 -45.44 0.84 -2.99
C ASP A 763 -46.53 -0.24 -2.96
N TYR A 764 -47.10 -0.53 -1.78
CA TYR A 764 -47.92 -1.73 -1.58
C TYR A 764 -49.29 -1.66 -2.24
N LYS A 765 -49.84 -0.46 -2.44
CA LYS A 765 -51.08 -0.22 -3.20
C LYS A 765 -50.94 -0.55 -4.70
N GLN A 766 -49.70 -0.57 -5.21
CA GLN A 766 -49.32 -0.81 -6.60
C GLN A 766 -48.78 -2.23 -6.82
N LYS A 767 -48.05 -2.77 -5.84
CA LYS A 767 -47.29 -4.03 -5.96
C LYS A 767 -47.73 -5.18 -5.05
N ASN A 768 -48.48 -4.90 -3.98
CA ASN A 768 -48.90 -5.94 -3.01
C ASN A 768 -50.41 -5.96 -2.75
N ARG A 769 -51.20 -5.61 -3.75
CA ARG A 769 -52.67 -5.62 -3.70
C ARG A 769 -53.25 -7.04 -3.68
N GLU A 770 -52.55 -8.00 -4.27
CA GLU A 770 -52.87 -9.43 -4.27
C GLU A 770 -52.89 -10.03 -2.87
N VAL A 771 -52.11 -9.47 -1.93
CA VAL A 771 -52.15 -9.85 -0.52
C VAL A 771 -53.51 -9.58 0.15
N LEU A 772 -54.34 -8.73 -0.48
CA LEU A 772 -55.67 -8.39 0.00
C LEU A 772 -56.79 -9.29 -0.59
N ASP A 773 -56.48 -10.24 -1.48
CA ASP A 773 -57.48 -11.13 -2.07
C ASP A 773 -58.01 -12.14 -1.04
N PRO A 774 -59.30 -12.07 -0.64
CA PRO A 774 -59.88 -12.98 0.35
C PRO A 774 -59.80 -14.46 -0.04
N ASN A 775 -59.79 -14.77 -1.34
CA ASN A 775 -59.70 -16.15 -1.83
C ASN A 775 -58.31 -16.76 -1.62
N SER A 776 -57.29 -15.91 -1.42
CA SER A 776 -55.90 -16.32 -1.28
C SER A 776 -55.48 -16.52 0.18
N HIS A 777 -56.28 -16.08 1.16
CA HIS A 777 -55.90 -16.00 2.57
C HIS A 777 -55.38 -17.35 3.11
N PRO A 778 -54.20 -17.37 3.77
CA PRO A 778 -53.65 -18.58 4.35
C PRO A 778 -54.38 -18.91 5.67
N LYS A 779 -54.05 -20.05 6.26
CA LYS A 779 -54.51 -20.50 7.58
C LYS A 779 -53.35 -20.51 8.56
N ARG A 780 -53.66 -20.48 9.86
CA ARG A 780 -52.64 -20.61 10.93
C ARG A 780 -51.95 -21.97 10.86
N SER A 781 -52.75 -23.02 10.64
CA SER A 781 -52.27 -24.38 10.36
C SER A 781 -51.24 -24.48 9.23
N ASP A 782 -51.28 -23.64 8.18
CA ASP A 782 -50.32 -23.67 7.07
C ASP A 782 -48.88 -23.32 7.49
N TYR A 783 -48.71 -22.59 8.61
CA TYR A 783 -47.40 -22.24 9.19
C TYR A 783 -47.16 -22.86 10.57
N GLY A 784 -47.97 -23.85 10.98
CA GLY A 784 -47.87 -24.50 12.30
C GLY A 784 -48.26 -23.59 13.47
N LEU A 785 -49.10 -22.58 13.25
CA LEU A 785 -49.58 -21.67 14.28
C LEU A 785 -50.86 -22.23 14.94
N PRO A 786 -51.08 -21.99 16.25
CA PRO A 786 -52.28 -22.45 16.96
C PRO A 786 -53.53 -21.65 16.59
N GLU A 787 -54.61 -22.34 16.24
CA GLU A 787 -55.90 -21.76 15.86
C GLU A 787 -56.65 -21.17 17.08
N ASP A 788 -56.35 -21.62 18.31
CA ASP A 788 -57.09 -21.35 19.55
C ASP A 788 -56.46 -20.29 20.46
N LYS A 789 -55.24 -19.83 20.16
CA LYS A 789 -54.50 -18.82 20.96
C LYS A 789 -54.60 -17.42 20.37
N PHE A 790 -54.47 -16.41 21.23
CA PHE A 790 -54.15 -15.05 20.79
C PHE A 790 -52.70 -14.96 20.31
N LEU A 791 -52.45 -14.43 19.12
CA LEU A 791 -51.11 -14.32 18.52
C LEU A 791 -50.61 -12.88 18.55
N PHE A 792 -49.69 -12.60 19.48
CA PHE A 792 -48.80 -11.44 19.38
C PHE A 792 -47.74 -11.73 18.31
N ALA A 793 -47.31 -10.73 17.55
CA ALA A 793 -46.28 -10.91 16.52
C ALA A 793 -45.20 -9.83 16.53
N CYS A 794 -43.94 -10.23 16.33
CA CYS A 794 -42.86 -9.32 16.00
C CYS A 794 -41.95 -9.93 14.92
N PHE A 795 -42.04 -9.41 13.70
CA PHE A 795 -41.25 -9.88 12.55
C PHE A 795 -39.98 -9.06 12.31
N ASN A 796 -39.52 -8.33 13.32
CA ASN A 796 -38.24 -7.64 13.29
C ASN A 796 -37.08 -8.64 13.38
N GLN A 797 -35.90 -8.24 12.89
CA GLN A 797 -34.67 -8.97 13.15
C GLN A 797 -34.32 -8.89 14.65
N LEU A 798 -33.76 -9.97 15.20
CA LEU A 798 -33.59 -10.12 16.66
C LEU A 798 -32.67 -9.06 17.29
N TYR A 799 -31.75 -8.45 16.53
CA TYR A 799 -30.87 -7.37 17.02
C TYR A 799 -31.62 -6.13 17.53
N LYS A 800 -32.90 -5.94 17.16
CA LYS A 800 -33.74 -4.82 17.60
C LYS A 800 -34.38 -5.05 18.99
N MET A 801 -34.25 -6.25 19.54
CA MET A 801 -34.78 -6.63 20.86
C MET A 801 -33.71 -6.51 21.93
N ASP A 802 -34.13 -6.25 23.16
CA ASP A 802 -33.25 -6.24 24.32
C ASP A 802 -33.97 -6.80 25.56
N PRO A 803 -33.27 -6.95 26.70
CA PRO A 803 -33.87 -7.50 27.92
C PRO A 803 -35.12 -6.75 28.39
N GLU A 804 -35.17 -5.42 28.33
CA GLU A 804 -36.32 -4.65 28.83
C GLU A 804 -37.56 -4.89 27.96
N ILE A 805 -37.39 -4.81 26.63
CA ILE A 805 -38.44 -5.09 25.65
C ILE A 805 -38.96 -6.53 25.80
N PHE A 806 -38.05 -7.51 25.86
CA PHE A 806 -38.44 -8.92 25.89
C PHE A 806 -39.04 -9.33 27.24
N ASN A 807 -38.56 -8.80 28.37
CA ASN A 807 -39.21 -9.00 29.68
C ASN A 807 -40.64 -8.44 29.69
N THR A 808 -40.87 -7.29 29.07
CA THR A 808 -42.21 -6.70 28.92
C THR A 808 -43.12 -7.64 28.13
N TRP A 809 -42.62 -8.26 27.06
CA TRP A 809 -43.38 -9.26 26.31
C TRP A 809 -43.62 -10.55 27.12
N CYS A 810 -42.65 -11.02 27.91
CA CYS A 810 -42.87 -12.12 28.84
C CYS A 810 -43.97 -11.80 29.87
N ASN A 811 -44.06 -10.56 30.36
CA ASN A 811 -45.14 -10.13 31.24
C ASN A 811 -46.50 -10.12 30.55
N ILE A 812 -46.58 -9.64 29.31
CA ILE A 812 -47.81 -9.72 28.48
C ILE A 812 -48.27 -11.19 28.35
N LEU A 813 -47.36 -12.11 28.01
CA LEU A 813 -47.68 -13.54 27.86
C LEU A 813 -48.13 -14.20 29.17
N LYS A 814 -47.57 -13.80 30.32
CA LYS A 814 -48.03 -14.26 31.65
C LYS A 814 -49.42 -13.71 32.02
N ARG A 815 -49.73 -12.47 31.61
CA ARG A 815 -51.03 -11.80 31.84
C ARG A 815 -52.13 -12.26 30.86
N VAL A 816 -51.74 -12.84 29.72
CA VAL A 816 -52.66 -13.40 28.71
C VAL A 816 -52.27 -14.88 28.47
N PRO A 817 -52.57 -15.82 29.38
CA PRO A 817 -52.03 -17.17 29.34
C PRO A 817 -52.41 -17.97 28.08
N ASN A 818 -53.60 -17.74 27.51
CA ASN A 818 -53.99 -18.33 26.22
C ASN A 818 -53.48 -17.51 25.02
N SER A 819 -52.18 -17.20 25.02
CA SER A 819 -51.52 -16.47 23.93
C SER A 819 -50.14 -17.03 23.60
N ALA A 820 -49.64 -16.66 22.43
CA ALA A 820 -48.26 -16.89 22.02
C ALA A 820 -47.68 -15.66 21.31
N LEU A 821 -46.36 -15.51 21.38
CA LEU A 821 -45.56 -14.54 20.66
C LEU A 821 -44.88 -15.21 19.47
N TRP A 822 -45.21 -14.74 18.27
CA TRP A 822 -44.68 -15.21 17.00
C TRP A 822 -43.54 -14.31 16.51
N LEU A 823 -42.36 -14.90 16.38
CA LEU A 823 -41.10 -14.25 16.04
C LEU A 823 -40.51 -14.77 14.72
N LEU A 824 -39.63 -13.95 14.14
CA LEU A 824 -38.85 -14.31 12.95
C LEU A 824 -37.57 -15.07 13.36
N ARG A 825 -37.31 -16.23 12.74
CA ARG A 825 -36.05 -16.99 12.92
C ARG A 825 -34.91 -16.32 12.15
N PHE A 826 -34.46 -15.15 12.61
CA PHE A 826 -33.38 -14.42 11.91
C PHE A 826 -32.53 -13.53 12.84
N PRO A 827 -31.28 -13.94 13.15
CA PRO A 827 -30.62 -15.20 12.79
C PRO A 827 -31.13 -16.39 13.61
N ALA A 828 -31.06 -17.60 13.04
CA ALA A 828 -31.53 -18.83 13.71
C ALA A 828 -30.85 -19.12 15.05
N ALA A 829 -29.57 -18.72 15.20
CA ALA A 829 -28.80 -18.81 16.45
C ALA A 829 -29.46 -18.14 17.66
N GLY A 830 -30.35 -17.16 17.46
CA GLY A 830 -31.05 -16.47 18.55
C GLY A 830 -32.29 -17.20 19.08
N GLU A 831 -32.86 -18.17 18.34
CA GLU A 831 -34.11 -18.84 18.75
C GLU A 831 -33.96 -19.56 20.10
N MET A 832 -32.91 -20.39 20.25
CA MET A 832 -32.72 -21.15 21.49
C MET A 832 -32.45 -20.24 22.70
N ARG A 833 -31.70 -19.14 22.50
CA ARG A 833 -31.41 -18.16 23.55
C ARG A 833 -32.69 -17.45 24.02
N LEU A 834 -33.53 -16.98 23.10
CA LEU A 834 -34.81 -16.35 23.44
C LEU A 834 -35.81 -17.33 24.06
N ARG A 835 -35.86 -18.59 23.62
CA ARG A 835 -36.69 -19.63 24.26
C ARG A 835 -36.24 -19.92 25.70
N ALA A 836 -34.93 -20.07 25.93
CA ALA A 836 -34.38 -20.29 27.26
C ALA A 836 -34.60 -19.08 28.18
N TYR A 837 -34.44 -17.86 27.66
CA TYR A 837 -34.73 -16.63 28.39
C TYR A 837 -36.22 -16.50 28.74
N ALA A 838 -37.13 -16.75 27.79
CA ALA A 838 -38.57 -16.73 28.05
C ALA A 838 -38.97 -17.74 29.14
N ALA A 839 -38.40 -18.96 29.10
CA ALA A 839 -38.62 -19.97 30.13
C ALA A 839 -38.11 -19.52 31.51
N SER A 840 -36.94 -18.85 31.60
CA SER A 840 -36.45 -18.30 32.87
C SER A 840 -37.31 -17.15 33.43
N GLN A 841 -38.06 -16.46 32.56
CA GLN A 841 -39.04 -15.43 32.93
C GLN A 841 -40.46 -15.99 33.23
N GLY A 842 -40.63 -17.31 33.21
CA GLY A 842 -41.89 -17.99 33.55
C GLY A 842 -42.89 -18.10 32.40
N VAL A 843 -42.44 -18.05 31.14
CA VAL A 843 -43.28 -18.20 29.94
C VAL A 843 -43.26 -19.64 29.44
N GLY A 844 -44.42 -20.18 29.02
CA GLY A 844 -44.53 -21.53 28.49
C GLY A 844 -43.81 -21.73 27.14
N PRO A 845 -43.23 -22.92 26.86
CA PRO A 845 -42.50 -23.17 25.61
C PRO A 845 -43.39 -23.09 24.36
N ASP A 846 -44.68 -23.38 24.54
CA ASP A 846 -45.78 -23.30 23.58
C ASP A 846 -46.37 -21.88 23.43
N GLN A 847 -45.84 -20.90 24.17
CA GLN A 847 -46.14 -19.47 24.01
C GLN A 847 -45.08 -18.73 23.17
N ILE A 848 -44.00 -19.39 22.72
CA ILE A 848 -42.98 -18.79 21.86
C ILE A 848 -42.92 -19.57 20.54
N ILE A 849 -43.18 -18.89 19.43
CA ILE A 849 -43.26 -19.49 18.09
C ILE A 849 -42.27 -18.81 17.16
N PHE A 850 -41.53 -19.60 16.37
CA PHE A 850 -40.58 -19.09 15.38
C PHE A 850 -40.87 -19.67 14.00
N THR A 851 -40.89 -18.81 12.99
CA THR A 851 -40.97 -19.20 11.57
C THR A 851 -39.81 -18.59 10.79
N ASP A 852 -39.39 -19.26 9.73
CA ASP A 852 -38.35 -18.77 8.81
C ASP A 852 -38.77 -17.50 8.05
N VAL A 853 -37.77 -16.86 7.45
CA VAL A 853 -37.95 -15.73 6.54
C VAL A 853 -38.72 -16.20 5.31
N ALA A 854 -39.85 -15.53 5.00
CA ALA A 854 -40.62 -15.78 3.79
C ALA A 854 -40.30 -14.75 2.70
N VAL A 855 -40.63 -15.09 1.45
CA VAL A 855 -40.64 -14.12 0.34
C VAL A 855 -41.62 -12.98 0.63
N LYS A 856 -41.39 -11.79 0.03
CA LYS A 856 -42.02 -10.54 0.47
C LYS A 856 -43.56 -10.56 0.50
N SER A 857 -44.20 -11.01 -0.57
CA SER A 857 -45.67 -11.13 -0.65
C SER A 857 -46.22 -12.06 0.43
N GLU A 858 -45.63 -13.25 0.56
CA GLU A 858 -45.99 -14.25 1.56
C GLU A 858 -45.76 -13.78 3.00
N HIS A 859 -44.69 -12.99 3.25
CA HIS A 859 -44.42 -12.40 4.55
C HIS A 859 -45.53 -11.42 4.97
N ILE A 860 -45.94 -10.52 4.07
CA ILE A 860 -47.03 -9.58 4.34
C ILE A 860 -48.34 -10.36 4.52
N LYS A 861 -48.60 -11.35 3.68
CA LYS A 861 -49.81 -12.16 3.68
C LYS A 861 -50.00 -12.96 4.96
N ARG A 862 -48.98 -13.71 5.41
CA ARG A 862 -49.05 -14.46 6.68
C ARG A 862 -49.17 -13.54 7.90
N SER A 863 -48.76 -12.27 7.79
CA SER A 863 -48.89 -11.31 8.89
C SER A 863 -50.35 -11.04 9.28
N SER A 864 -51.33 -11.25 8.39
CA SER A 864 -52.75 -11.11 8.75
C SER A 864 -53.31 -12.21 9.65
N LEU A 865 -52.51 -13.24 9.98
CA LEU A 865 -52.90 -14.34 10.86
C LEU A 865 -52.65 -14.06 12.35
N ALA A 866 -51.78 -13.09 12.64
CA ALA A 866 -51.58 -12.59 13.99
C ALA A 866 -52.74 -11.65 14.40
N ASP A 867 -52.91 -11.44 15.71
CA ASP A 867 -53.96 -10.60 16.27
C ASP A 867 -53.45 -9.19 16.63
N LEU A 868 -52.21 -9.08 17.12
CA LEU A 868 -51.58 -7.80 17.45
C LEU A 868 -50.06 -7.80 17.24
N CYS A 869 -49.52 -6.80 16.55
CA CYS A 869 -48.08 -6.64 16.42
C CYS A 869 -47.48 -5.88 17.61
N LEU A 870 -46.35 -6.38 18.12
CA LEU A 870 -45.55 -5.74 19.15
C LEU A 870 -44.28 -5.15 18.49
N ASP A 871 -44.18 -3.82 18.49
CA ASP A 871 -43.00 -3.10 17.97
C ASP A 871 -41.82 -3.18 18.96
N THR A 872 -40.62 -2.86 18.48
CA THR A 872 -39.38 -2.78 19.28
C THR A 872 -38.98 -1.32 19.54
N PRO A 873 -39.23 -0.74 20.73
CA PRO A 873 -39.00 0.68 21.02
C PRO A 873 -37.58 1.21 20.74
N LEU A 874 -36.52 0.42 21.01
CA LEU A 874 -35.13 0.84 20.81
C LEU A 874 -34.70 0.95 19.33
N CYS A 875 -35.45 0.32 18.42
CA CYS A 875 -35.33 0.50 16.97
C CYS A 875 -36.59 -0.08 16.33
N ASN A 876 -37.53 0.75 15.87
CA ASN A 876 -38.84 0.27 15.46
C ASN A 876 -38.81 -0.66 14.25
N ALA A 877 -39.93 -1.33 14.01
CA ALA A 877 -40.38 -1.83 12.73
C ALA A 877 -40.48 -0.66 11.73
N HIS A 878 -39.69 -0.71 10.65
CA HIS A 878 -39.70 0.29 9.57
C HIS A 878 -40.48 -0.29 8.39
N THR A 879 -39.80 -0.99 7.48
CA THR A 879 -40.42 -1.83 6.45
C THR A 879 -41.45 -2.79 7.06
N THR A 880 -41.06 -3.57 8.07
CA THR A 880 -41.95 -4.50 8.80
C THR A 880 -43.20 -3.82 9.39
N GLY A 881 -43.09 -2.56 9.84
CA GLY A 881 -44.22 -1.80 10.37
C GLY A 881 -45.23 -1.48 9.27
N THR A 882 -44.73 -1.20 8.06
CA THR A 882 -45.57 -1.00 6.88
C THR A 882 -46.20 -2.32 6.41
N ASP A 883 -45.46 -3.43 6.49
CA ASP A 883 -45.94 -4.78 6.12
C ASP A 883 -47.16 -5.18 6.95
N VAL A 884 -47.07 -5.07 8.28
CA VAL A 884 -48.17 -5.44 9.18
C VAL A 884 -49.39 -4.53 9.02
N LEU A 885 -49.19 -3.20 8.87
CA LEU A 885 -50.28 -2.26 8.64
C LEU A 885 -50.98 -2.50 7.29
N TRP A 886 -50.23 -2.91 6.24
CA TRP A 886 -50.82 -3.24 4.95
C TRP A 886 -51.58 -4.57 4.95
N ALA A 887 -51.15 -5.56 5.74
CA ALA A 887 -51.95 -6.74 6.02
C ALA A 887 -53.24 -6.38 6.82
N GLY A 888 -53.18 -5.30 7.59
CA GLY A 888 -54.24 -4.82 8.47
C GLY A 888 -54.17 -5.40 9.87
N LEU A 889 -52.96 -5.74 10.32
CA LEU A 889 -52.61 -6.10 11.68
C LEU A 889 -52.28 -4.80 12.45
N PRO A 890 -53.04 -4.43 13.50
CA PRO A 890 -52.67 -3.31 14.35
C PRO A 890 -51.34 -3.55 15.06
N MET A 891 -50.60 -2.49 15.40
CA MET A 891 -49.40 -2.60 16.22
C MET A 891 -49.49 -1.73 17.49
N ILE A 892 -48.65 -2.01 18.48
CA ILE A 892 -48.35 -1.07 19.57
C ILE A 892 -46.92 -0.61 19.44
N THR A 893 -46.67 0.70 19.55
CA THR A 893 -45.33 1.29 19.49
C THR A 893 -45.14 2.41 20.54
N LEU A 894 -43.92 2.49 21.08
CA LEU A 894 -43.47 3.50 22.03
C LEU A 894 -42.40 4.39 21.36
N PRO A 895 -42.71 5.66 21.05
CA PRO A 895 -41.77 6.57 20.40
C PRO A 895 -40.78 7.19 21.40
N LEU A 896 -39.49 6.89 21.26
CA LEU A 896 -38.40 7.47 22.08
C LEU A 896 -37.81 8.72 21.41
N GLU A 897 -36.51 9.01 21.58
CA GLU A 897 -35.89 10.27 21.11
C GLU A 897 -35.32 10.20 19.68
N LYS A 898 -34.66 9.09 19.32
CA LYS A 898 -33.92 8.93 18.05
C LYS A 898 -34.87 8.68 16.87
N MET A 899 -34.51 9.12 15.67
CA MET A 899 -35.27 8.86 14.42
C MET A 899 -35.75 7.40 14.30
N ALA A 900 -34.83 6.44 14.41
CA ALA A 900 -35.12 5.01 14.31
C ALA A 900 -36.12 4.47 15.37
N THR A 901 -36.34 5.19 16.47
CA THR A 901 -37.26 4.85 17.58
C THR A 901 -38.63 5.52 17.46
N ARG A 902 -38.87 6.30 16.40
CA ARG A 902 -40.12 7.06 16.20
C ARG A 902 -40.85 6.74 14.89
N VAL A 903 -40.24 5.95 13.99
CA VAL A 903 -40.77 5.60 12.66
C VAL A 903 -42.13 4.90 12.76
N ALA A 904 -42.28 3.88 13.61
CA ALA A 904 -43.53 3.13 13.69
C ALA A 904 -44.71 4.00 14.14
N GLY A 905 -44.48 4.98 15.04
CA GLY A 905 -45.52 5.93 15.42
C GLY A 905 -45.96 6.83 14.24
N SER A 906 -45.04 7.25 13.38
CA SER A 906 -45.39 8.00 12.16
C SER A 906 -46.16 7.14 11.15
N LEU A 907 -45.74 5.88 10.93
CA LEU A 907 -46.52 4.91 10.13
C LEU A 907 -47.95 4.77 10.68
N CYS A 908 -48.09 4.58 12.00
CA CYS A 908 -49.38 4.50 12.68
C CYS A 908 -50.24 5.76 12.46
N LEU A 909 -49.70 6.96 12.67
CA LEU A 909 -50.45 8.22 12.47
C LEU A 909 -50.90 8.41 11.03
N ALA A 910 -50.07 8.05 10.04
CA ALA A 910 -50.40 8.16 8.62
C ALA A 910 -51.48 7.18 8.14
N THR A 911 -51.92 6.24 8.98
CA THR A 911 -53.17 5.48 8.75
C THR A 911 -54.44 6.32 9.00
N GLY A 912 -54.33 7.42 9.73
CA GLY A 912 -55.46 8.23 10.20
C GLY A 912 -56.12 7.74 11.50
N ILE A 913 -55.64 6.64 12.09
CA ILE A 913 -56.17 6.05 13.34
C ILE A 913 -55.08 5.68 14.36
N GLY A 914 -53.86 6.23 14.19
CA GLY A 914 -52.66 5.83 14.94
C GLY A 914 -52.67 6.08 16.44
N GLU A 915 -53.55 6.94 16.96
CA GLU A 915 -53.66 7.26 18.39
C GLU A 915 -53.99 6.00 19.25
N GLU A 916 -54.76 5.06 18.70
CA GLU A 916 -55.07 3.79 19.38
C GLU A 916 -53.87 2.81 19.42
N MET A 917 -52.81 3.08 18.63
CA MET A 917 -51.62 2.25 18.45
C MET A 917 -50.35 2.82 19.12
N ILE A 918 -50.39 4.06 19.61
CA ILE A 918 -49.24 4.74 20.23
C ILE A 918 -49.43 4.83 21.76
N VAL A 919 -48.33 4.63 22.48
CA VAL A 919 -48.24 4.69 23.95
C VAL A 919 -47.05 5.56 24.38
N ASN A 920 -47.03 6.00 25.65
CA ASN A 920 -46.09 7.01 26.15
C ASN A 920 -45.08 6.46 27.19
N SER A 921 -45.19 5.19 27.58
CA SER A 921 -44.24 4.53 28.48
C SER A 921 -44.24 3.01 28.27
N MET A 922 -43.19 2.31 28.73
CA MET A 922 -43.15 0.83 28.74
C MET A 922 -44.28 0.22 29.59
N LYS A 923 -44.71 0.89 30.66
CA LYS A 923 -45.89 0.47 31.42
C LYS A 923 -47.17 0.57 30.58
N GLU A 924 -47.39 1.69 29.89
CA GLU A 924 -48.54 1.84 29.01
C GLU A 924 -48.49 0.87 27.82
N TYR A 925 -47.29 0.53 27.33
CA TYR A 925 -47.06 -0.50 26.33
C TYR A 925 -47.59 -1.87 26.78
N GLU A 926 -47.20 -2.31 27.98
CA GLU A 926 -47.68 -3.57 28.58
C GLU A 926 -49.21 -3.56 28.77
N GLU A 927 -49.74 -2.49 29.39
CA GLU A 927 -51.17 -2.35 29.64
C GLU A 927 -52.00 -2.32 28.36
N ARG A 928 -51.56 -1.61 27.32
CA ARG A 928 -52.27 -1.52 26.03
C ARG A 928 -52.31 -2.88 25.33
N ALA A 929 -51.23 -3.65 25.38
CA ALA A 929 -51.15 -4.98 24.77
C ALA A 929 -52.09 -5.97 25.47
N VAL A 930 -52.04 -6.01 26.81
CA VAL A 930 -52.94 -6.85 27.61
C VAL A 930 -54.39 -6.42 27.45
N PHE A 931 -54.68 -5.11 27.45
CA PHE A 931 -56.03 -4.58 27.24
C PHE A 931 -56.62 -5.02 25.88
N LEU A 932 -55.89 -4.83 24.78
CA LEU A 932 -56.38 -5.21 23.45
C LEU A 932 -56.58 -6.73 23.33
N ALA A 933 -55.65 -7.54 23.87
CA ALA A 933 -55.77 -8.99 23.84
C ALA A 933 -56.91 -9.55 24.70
N THR A 934 -57.26 -8.88 25.80
CA THR A 934 -58.38 -9.26 26.68
C THR A 934 -59.72 -8.61 26.31
N ASN A 935 -59.75 -7.72 25.30
CA ASN A 935 -60.97 -7.05 24.82
C ASN A 935 -61.18 -7.26 23.31
N PRO A 936 -61.59 -8.46 22.85
CA PRO A 936 -61.68 -8.79 21.43
C PRO A 936 -62.49 -7.80 20.60
N HIS A 937 -63.62 -7.28 21.10
CA HIS A 937 -64.43 -6.28 20.39
C HIS A 937 -63.70 -4.95 20.15
N LYS A 938 -62.78 -4.55 21.05
CA LYS A 938 -61.97 -3.32 20.88
C LYS A 938 -60.91 -3.53 19.80
N LEU A 939 -60.18 -4.65 19.87
CA LEU A 939 -59.19 -5.00 18.87
C LEU A 939 -59.83 -5.22 17.49
N GLN A 940 -60.93 -5.96 17.41
CA GLN A 940 -61.68 -6.17 16.16
C GLN A 940 -62.08 -4.83 15.53
N ARG A 941 -62.62 -3.88 16.31
CA ARG A 941 -62.96 -2.55 15.81
C ARG A 941 -61.75 -1.77 15.30
N LEU A 942 -60.61 -1.84 15.98
CA LEU A 942 -59.36 -1.21 15.53
C LEU A 942 -58.85 -1.84 14.22
N THR A 943 -58.85 -3.18 14.16
CA THR A 943 -58.53 -3.96 12.97
C THR A 943 -59.45 -3.59 11.80
N GLU A 944 -60.76 -3.58 11.98
CA GLU A 944 -61.75 -3.23 10.94
C GLU A 944 -61.56 -1.79 10.44
N LYS A 945 -61.36 -0.81 11.34
CA LYS A 945 -60.99 0.57 10.95
C LYS A 945 -59.74 0.57 10.07
N LEU A 946 -58.67 -0.12 10.50
CA LEU A 946 -57.41 -0.22 9.76
C LEU A 946 -57.63 -0.86 8.39
N LYS A 947 -58.45 -1.92 8.31
CA LYS A 947 -58.80 -2.57 7.05
C LYS A 947 -59.52 -1.61 6.10
N ALA A 948 -60.46 -0.82 6.61
CA ALA A 948 -61.26 0.13 5.82
C ALA A 948 -60.44 1.32 5.29
N VAL A 949 -59.53 1.89 6.08
CA VAL A 949 -58.77 3.09 5.68
C VAL A 949 -57.56 2.80 4.78
N ARG A 950 -57.03 1.55 4.73
CA ARG A 950 -55.76 1.23 4.04
C ARG A 950 -55.68 1.67 2.58
N MET A 951 -56.82 1.78 1.89
CA MET A 951 -56.85 2.17 0.47
C MET A 951 -56.88 3.68 0.22
N SER A 952 -57.19 4.48 1.25
CA SER A 952 -57.42 5.93 1.18
C SER A 952 -56.56 6.76 2.15
N CYS A 953 -55.91 6.13 3.13
CA CYS A 953 -55.05 6.84 4.07
C CYS A 953 -53.72 7.31 3.41
N PRO A 954 -53.12 8.40 3.89
CA PRO A 954 -51.86 8.93 3.35
C PRO A 954 -50.71 7.91 3.30
N LEU A 955 -50.64 6.97 4.25
CA LEU A 955 -49.55 5.98 4.32
C LEU A 955 -49.40 5.17 3.03
N PHE A 956 -50.50 4.79 2.38
CA PHE A 956 -50.49 3.95 1.17
C PHE A 956 -50.80 4.73 -0.12
N ASP A 957 -50.70 6.06 -0.08
CA ASP A 957 -50.89 6.93 -1.25
C ASP A 957 -49.54 7.46 -1.78
N THR A 958 -48.80 6.55 -2.43
CA THR A 958 -47.50 6.82 -3.05
C THR A 958 -47.54 8.02 -3.99
N ALA A 959 -48.62 8.21 -4.75
CA ALA A 959 -48.74 9.33 -5.70
C ALA A 959 -48.90 10.69 -4.98
N ARG A 960 -49.68 10.75 -3.90
CA ARG A 960 -49.73 11.94 -3.03
C ARG A 960 -48.40 12.19 -2.33
N TRP A 961 -47.72 11.13 -1.90
CA TRP A 961 -46.40 11.22 -1.30
C TRP A 961 -45.36 11.78 -2.28
N VAL A 962 -45.32 11.30 -3.53
CA VAL A 962 -44.42 11.81 -4.58
C VAL A 962 -44.67 13.29 -4.85
N ARG A 963 -45.93 13.73 -4.99
CA ARG A 963 -46.23 15.18 -5.11
C ARG A 963 -45.68 15.97 -3.93
N ASN A 964 -45.80 15.47 -2.70
CA ASN A 964 -45.22 16.11 -1.51
C ASN A 964 -43.68 16.14 -1.50
N LEU A 965 -43.01 15.13 -2.04
CA LEU A 965 -41.56 15.13 -2.24
C LEU A 965 -41.15 16.17 -3.28
N GLU A 966 -41.88 16.29 -4.38
CA GLU A 966 -41.68 17.38 -5.35
C GLU A 966 -41.87 18.74 -4.69
N ARG A 967 -42.82 18.86 -3.74
CA ARG A 967 -42.99 20.08 -2.93
C ARG A 967 -41.82 20.41 -2.02
N ALA A 968 -41.11 19.39 -1.51
CA ALA A 968 -39.83 19.60 -0.85
C ALA A 968 -38.77 20.10 -1.85
N TYR A 969 -38.67 19.48 -3.03
CA TYR A 969 -37.64 19.77 -4.03
C TYR A 969 -37.71 21.18 -4.61
N LEU A 970 -38.89 21.66 -5.06
CA LEU A 970 -38.99 23.05 -5.56
C LEU A 970 -38.68 24.05 -4.45
N LYS A 971 -39.07 23.79 -3.20
CA LYS A 971 -38.80 24.67 -2.06
C LYS A 971 -37.31 24.70 -1.68
N MET A 972 -36.60 23.57 -1.75
CA MET A 972 -35.14 23.53 -1.62
C MET A 972 -34.48 24.37 -2.73
N TRP A 973 -34.92 24.19 -3.98
CA TRP A 973 -34.38 24.91 -5.13
C TRP A 973 -34.64 26.42 -5.06
N ASP A 974 -35.83 26.85 -4.66
CA ASP A 974 -36.17 28.27 -4.50
C ASP A 974 -35.35 28.94 -3.38
N ILE A 975 -35.08 28.24 -2.27
CA ILE A 975 -34.19 28.71 -1.19
C ILE A 975 -32.76 28.91 -1.73
N HIS A 976 -32.24 27.93 -2.48
CA HIS A 976 -30.92 28.00 -3.10
C HIS A 976 -30.82 29.13 -4.15
N CYS A 977 -31.83 29.29 -5.01
CA CYS A 977 -31.92 30.38 -5.99
C CYS A 977 -32.00 31.76 -5.33
N SER A 978 -32.54 31.84 -4.12
CA SER A 978 -32.58 33.08 -3.32
C SER A 978 -31.25 33.40 -2.63
N GLY A 979 -30.21 32.59 -2.82
CA GLY A 979 -28.91 32.73 -2.15
C GLY A 979 -28.97 32.49 -0.63
N GLN A 980 -30.05 31.88 -0.14
CA GLN A 980 -30.23 31.60 1.29
C GLN A 980 -29.54 30.28 1.68
N PRO A 981 -28.97 30.17 2.89
CA PRO A 981 -28.47 28.90 3.40
C PRO A 981 -29.62 27.92 3.63
N ALA A 982 -29.31 26.62 3.62
CA ALA A 982 -30.27 25.59 3.96
C ALA A 982 -30.90 25.85 5.35
N GLN A 983 -32.23 25.69 5.43
CA GLN A 983 -33.02 25.95 6.63
C GLN A 983 -34.13 24.91 6.80
N HIS A 984 -34.57 24.69 8.04
CA HIS A 984 -35.67 23.77 8.34
C HIS A 984 -36.98 24.29 7.75
N PHE A 985 -37.79 23.41 7.15
CA PHE A 985 -39.13 23.80 6.72
C PHE A 985 -40.10 22.61 6.71
N LYS A 986 -41.39 22.95 6.81
CA LYS A 986 -42.51 22.03 6.59
C LYS A 986 -43.05 22.20 5.17
N VAL A 987 -43.41 21.08 4.56
CA VAL A 987 -44.20 21.01 3.32
C VAL A 987 -45.68 21.09 3.69
N THR A 988 -46.44 21.90 2.96
CA THR A 988 -47.89 22.00 3.04
C THR A 988 -48.52 21.35 1.80
N GLU A 989 -49.73 20.81 1.94
CA GLU A 989 -50.49 20.31 0.79
C GLU A 989 -51.29 21.44 0.12
N ASN A 990 -50.58 22.50 -0.25
CA ASN A 990 -51.14 23.71 -0.81
C ASN A 990 -50.66 23.92 -2.25
N ASP A 991 -51.52 23.66 -3.22
CA ASP A 991 -51.21 23.88 -4.64
C ASP A 991 -51.08 25.38 -5.00
N SER A 992 -51.49 26.33 -4.15
CA SER A 992 -51.16 27.75 -4.41
C SER A 992 -49.69 28.09 -4.12
N GLU A 993 -49.03 27.33 -3.24
CA GLU A 993 -47.58 27.36 -3.06
C GLU A 993 -46.87 26.58 -4.19
N PHE A 994 -47.63 25.84 -5.02
CA PHE A 994 -47.10 24.86 -5.97
C PHE A 994 -47.48 25.13 -7.43
N PRO A 995 -46.58 25.66 -8.25
CA PRO A 995 -46.91 26.26 -9.55
C PRO A 995 -47.17 25.23 -10.66
N HIS A 996 -48.18 24.40 -10.53
CA HIS A 996 -48.74 23.70 -11.68
C HIS A 996 -49.55 24.70 -12.51
N ARG A 997 -49.08 24.99 -13.74
CA ARG A 997 -50.02 25.29 -14.81
C ARG A 997 -50.82 24.02 -15.06
N VAL A 998 -52.05 23.98 -14.57
CA VAL A 998 -53.08 23.19 -15.24
C VAL A 998 -53.21 23.81 -16.64
N ALA A 999 -52.95 23.01 -17.67
CA ALA A 999 -53.17 23.37 -19.07
C ALA A 999 -54.66 23.31 -19.40
#